data_AF-A0A1V6TYW1-F1
#
_entry.id   AF-A0A1V6TYW1-F1
#
_cell.length_a   1.000
_cell.length_b   1.000
_cell.length_c   1.000
_cell.angle_alpha   90.00
_cell.angle_beta   90.00
_cell.angle_gamma   90.00
#
_symmetry.space_group_name_H-M   'P 1'
#
loop_
_entity.id
_entity.type
_entity.pdbx_description
1 polymer ?
#
loop_
_entity_poly.entity_id
_entity_poly.type
_entity_poly.pdbx_seq_one_letter_code
_entity_poly.pdbx_strand_id
1 'polypeptide(L)'
;MVFKPFTHLARQSFTKAFTHGYAQSVVAASQSTYASSTTFNSLAAQPAKFSRTQLQNAFSNASSSSGAGAKASQGGSGSGDFGLAAYYAAWQHAQQTGDDSDWRQFHYKRRIGWKPNDDLEDVKEERTASPEPPHPTKAAVNENVSAQVEEAVAREIEIQEEQAKAEETLEMGENEAETAAETAVEESILSSEAISEAAQIASNHIVQLSKEKKYSQIPIAFESILRDGLTPTVEAYNALLLAAIRLHPEAAQAIPKALDVYSDMLRRRVIPDEDTYQTLVELLVTQAHETIDAKEVLEQERARFGGMEEPGKFMLQSSELEREILAEDHSLAIAVKLFNTASSRHSRLALPVDLYRQLIIACAREGKVEDMIRIYSHMEQQDVTPHATIFPFMIDAFAGVGDLKSAVECYNEYRSLAVSDDSGVFSIVKRLDGEVYAALIRAYLTCGKDEGALHFLDRIRSSFDEVTENREGRWAVVEEVIVQDGLVRHSLKTGDYSTALEQAKVQLHDEARDQAISQICMAAADAGDLTTASEAYDRLSTAPSVRQAPAVSLLALHIRQGNISAARSLWIMLNTVGQATPDMVQPTAMYTLAQLKSGHIDEGLHEARNMFTRIRNASAKQSTVSASTREQITESLHLFGRVLMQTAAVLSPQSSMTLLWSMVENGGLVSPLAEHAVASLGPMGISQMSPTDLTLALQVQAGMLASNSAMVFDVAHPVRFAHMLDTALTASLPLDAYTSTLIDQAVAKLYTSRPDIVKKWQDHLEVSSQGSMVSDRRSPVSMAETSITTPSISPDSFDPYAHVTDFRGSAIIAEELEKTTGRADVHLNEALIRLKNMRRIGRHPRYITYAKMITAAAKISRMELVHEIHGMARVDVPLNPAHNAVKYGWVSILDAMVAACLTLGDRHLAGQFHQELLGLGSAPSANTFGLYITTLKESTKTFDEATEALKIFHRAVAEGIEPTSFLYNALIGKLGKARRIDDCLAYFAEMRANNVRPTSVTYGTIVNALCRVSDERFAEEMFEEMESMPNYKPRPAPYNSMIQYFLNTKRDISKVLSYYERMQSRNIKPTMHTYKLLIDAHASLEPIDMDAAEKVLESMKAAGQQPDAVHHASLVHAKGCVQHDLPAARKVFDSVVSDRRVRPQPCLYQALFEAMVANNRVADTEEVVKSMLQRNVEMTAYIANTLIHGWATEGDVSKAKAIYDSIGLEKREPSTYEAMTRAFLTADDRASASNIVQEMMSRGYPSAVASKIIDLVGGSSSA
;
A
#
# COMPACT_ATOMS: atom_id res chain seq x y z
N MET A 1 -54.31 15.63 9.58
CA MET A 1 -53.91 16.22 10.89
C MET A 1 -52.44 16.60 10.78
N VAL A 2 -51.99 17.66 11.47
CA VAL A 2 -50.61 18.15 11.29
C VAL A 2 -49.64 17.21 11.99
N PHE A 3 -48.87 16.44 11.21
CA PHE A 3 -47.68 15.75 11.71
C PHE A 3 -46.70 16.80 12.26
N LYS A 4 -46.16 16.56 13.45
CA LYS A 4 -45.06 17.37 13.99
C LYS A 4 -43.76 16.74 13.49
N PRO A 5 -42.96 17.41 12.64
CA PRO A 5 -41.82 16.78 11.98
C PRO A 5 -40.63 16.58 12.94
N PHE A 6 -39.76 15.62 12.60
CA PHE A 6 -38.54 15.18 13.33
C PHE A 6 -37.55 16.30 13.67
N THR A 7 -37.77 17.50 13.13
CA THR A 7 -37.07 18.77 13.40
C THR A 7 -36.77 19.08 14.87
N HIS A 8 -37.50 18.50 15.82
CA HIS A 8 -37.21 18.69 17.25
C HIS A 8 -35.95 17.94 17.70
N LEU A 9 -35.65 16.79 17.10
CA LEU A 9 -34.42 16.04 17.38
C LEU A 9 -33.20 16.74 16.77
N ALA A 10 -33.32 17.15 15.50
CA ALA A 10 -32.31 17.96 14.80
C ALA A 10 -32.03 19.30 15.51
N ARG A 11 -32.98 19.85 16.29
CA ARG A 11 -32.73 21.03 17.13
C ARG A 11 -32.14 20.69 18.49
N GLN A 12 -32.38 19.51 19.07
CA GLN A 12 -31.78 19.14 20.35
C GLN A 12 -30.30 18.77 20.23
N SER A 13 -29.88 18.08 19.17
CA SER A 13 -28.45 17.78 18.93
C SER A 13 -27.62 19.04 18.69
N PHE A 14 -28.14 20.00 17.90
CA PHE A 14 -27.45 21.25 17.57
C PHE A 14 -27.23 22.23 18.74
N THR A 15 -27.98 22.12 19.85
CA THR A 15 -27.95 23.15 20.92
C THR A 15 -26.74 23.10 21.87
N LYS A 16 -25.76 22.20 21.67
CA LYS A 16 -24.62 22.06 22.58
C LYS A 16 -23.32 22.78 22.21
N ALA A 17 -23.18 23.43 21.04
CA ALA A 17 -21.90 24.04 20.67
C ALA A 17 -21.95 25.30 19.78
N PHE A 18 -22.24 26.51 20.32
CA PHE A 18 -21.71 27.78 19.79
C PHE A 18 -21.97 29.01 20.70
N THR A 19 -20.90 29.66 21.20
CA THR A 19 -20.75 31.06 21.71
C THR A 19 -19.31 31.19 22.25
N HIS A 20 -18.54 32.27 22.18
CA HIS A 20 -18.57 33.60 21.54
C HIS A 20 -17.10 33.91 21.12
N GLY A 21 -16.75 34.92 20.31
CA GLY A 21 -17.49 36.04 19.74
C GLY A 21 -16.56 36.88 18.83
N TYR A 22 -17.00 38.06 18.39
CA TYR A 22 -16.31 38.89 17.38
C TYR A 22 -15.92 40.29 17.90
N ALA A 23 -14.95 40.90 17.21
CA ALA A 23 -14.70 42.34 17.04
C ALA A 23 -13.65 43.09 17.90
N GLN A 24 -12.88 43.91 17.16
CA GLN A 24 -11.87 44.94 17.47
C GLN A 24 -10.39 44.51 17.54
N SER A 25 -9.40 45.14 16.89
CA SER A 25 -9.23 45.87 15.61
C SER A 25 -7.91 46.67 15.64
N VAL A 26 -7.22 46.77 14.49
CA VAL A 26 -6.17 47.74 14.09
C VAL A 26 -4.70 47.53 14.54
N VAL A 27 -3.79 47.75 13.56
CA VAL A 27 -2.35 48.16 13.60
C VAL A 27 -1.26 47.11 13.21
N ALA A 28 -0.78 47.27 11.97
CA ALA A 28 0.61 47.13 11.44
C ALA A 28 1.41 45.79 11.42
N ALA A 29 1.61 45.30 10.18
CA ALA A 29 2.88 45.06 9.48
C ALA A 29 3.97 44.04 9.93
N SER A 30 4.31 43.17 8.97
CA SER A 30 5.61 42.48 8.72
C SER A 30 6.17 41.47 9.72
N GLN A 31 6.32 40.20 9.30
CA GLN A 31 7.61 39.54 8.98
C GLN A 31 7.45 38.01 8.78
N SER A 32 8.33 37.42 7.97
CA SER A 32 8.48 35.97 7.83
C SER A 32 9.94 35.59 7.50
N THR A 33 10.59 34.76 8.35
CA THR A 33 11.67 33.83 7.93
C THR A 33 12.14 32.94 9.09
N TYR A 34 12.56 31.72 8.72
CA TYR A 34 13.47 30.74 9.37
C TYR A 34 13.55 30.56 10.90
N ALA A 35 13.66 29.28 11.27
CA ALA A 35 13.79 28.81 12.64
C ALA A 35 15.12 29.20 13.31
N SER A 36 15.01 29.75 14.51
CA SER A 36 15.87 29.40 15.64
C SER A 36 15.00 29.32 16.90
N SER A 37 15.23 28.27 17.68
CA SER A 37 14.43 27.91 18.85
C SER A 37 14.78 28.75 20.09
N THR A 38 13.75 29.32 20.74
CA THR A 38 13.72 29.70 22.18
C THR A 38 14.75 30.77 22.64
N THR A 39 14.50 31.68 23.60
CA THR A 39 13.45 31.81 24.64
C THR A 39 13.43 33.26 25.18
N PHE A 40 12.36 33.68 25.87
CA PHE A 40 12.29 34.55 27.07
C PHE A 40 10.91 35.25 27.18
N ASN A 41 10.33 35.55 28.34
CA ASN A 41 10.77 35.31 29.73
C ASN A 41 9.57 35.11 30.68
N SER A 42 9.81 34.54 31.86
CA SER A 42 8.82 34.42 32.93
C SER A 42 8.66 35.73 33.73
N LEU A 43 7.49 35.97 34.35
CA LEU A 43 7.41 36.63 35.67
C LEU A 43 6.03 36.52 36.37
N ALA A 44 6.08 36.25 37.68
CA ALA A 44 5.14 36.65 38.74
C ALA A 44 3.73 36.02 38.89
N ALA A 45 3.69 34.88 39.59
CA ALA A 45 3.21 34.78 40.98
C ALA A 45 1.71 34.99 41.40
N GLN A 46 1.21 33.93 42.06
CA GLN A 46 0.32 33.88 43.25
C GLN A 46 -1.23 33.75 43.12
N PRO A 47 -1.92 33.16 44.15
CA PRO A 47 -3.11 32.34 43.94
C PRO A 47 -4.40 32.82 44.65
N ALA A 48 -5.57 32.39 44.16
CA ALA A 48 -6.84 32.40 44.90
C ALA A 48 -7.85 31.35 44.38
N LYS A 49 -8.90 31.07 45.18
CA LYS A 49 -9.89 29.99 44.96
C LYS A 49 -11.28 30.52 44.55
N PHE A 50 -12.08 29.59 44.02
CA PHE A 50 -13.56 29.52 43.97
C PHE A 50 -14.37 30.22 42.83
N SER A 51 -15.09 29.35 42.08
CA SER A 51 -16.55 29.39 41.86
C SER A 51 -17.16 29.91 40.53
N ARG A 52 -17.41 28.94 39.62
CA ARG A 52 -18.66 28.69 38.83
C ARG A 52 -19.03 29.55 37.59
N THR A 53 -19.46 28.84 36.53
CA THR A 53 -20.17 29.28 35.28
C THR A 53 -19.38 30.22 34.33
N GLN A 54 -19.43 30.16 32.98
CA GLN A 54 -20.35 29.54 32.01
C GLN A 54 -19.67 29.43 30.59
N LEU A 55 -20.04 28.44 29.73
CA LEU A 55 -20.14 28.38 28.22
C LEU A 55 -19.24 29.28 27.29
N GLN A 56 -18.75 28.90 26.07
CA GLN A 56 -18.88 27.73 25.15
C GLN A 56 -17.75 27.72 24.05
N ASN A 57 -17.85 26.85 23.02
CA ASN A 57 -16.88 26.56 21.94
C ASN A 57 -16.86 27.54 20.74
N ALA A 58 -15.77 27.50 19.93
CA ALA A 58 -15.81 27.07 18.50
C ALA A 58 -14.45 27.00 17.75
N PHE A 59 -14.39 26.14 16.72
CA PHE A 59 -13.34 26.01 15.68
C PHE A 59 -13.64 26.91 14.46
N SER A 60 -12.62 27.28 13.65
CA SER A 60 -12.58 26.92 12.21
C SER A 60 -11.36 27.45 11.43
N ASN A 61 -10.99 26.68 10.41
CA ASN A 61 -10.05 26.87 9.28
C ASN A 61 -10.06 28.29 8.64
N ALA A 62 -9.01 28.82 7.98
CA ALA A 62 -7.98 28.27 7.07
C ALA A 62 -8.46 27.96 5.63
N SER A 63 -8.17 28.86 4.69
CA SER A 63 -8.06 28.60 3.23
C SER A 63 -7.31 29.74 2.51
N SER A 64 -6.94 29.51 1.24
CA SER A 64 -6.22 30.40 0.29
C SER A 64 -4.67 30.43 0.30
N SER A 65 -4.08 29.43 -0.38
CA SER A 65 -3.12 29.69 -1.47
C SER A 65 -3.93 29.69 -2.79
N SER A 66 -3.49 30.13 -3.98
CA SER A 66 -2.14 30.24 -4.55
C SER A 66 -2.11 31.11 -5.84
N GLY A 67 -0.91 31.30 -6.41
CA GLY A 67 -0.65 31.79 -7.79
C GLY A 67 0.83 32.24 -7.91
N ALA A 68 1.60 31.98 -8.97
CA ALA A 68 1.43 31.25 -10.24
C ALA A 68 2.75 30.46 -10.56
N GLY A 69 2.81 29.50 -11.50
CA GLY A 69 3.18 29.69 -12.93
C GLY A 69 4.70 29.95 -13.17
N ALA A 70 5.43 29.36 -14.12
CA ALA A 70 5.10 28.47 -15.25
C ALA A 70 6.38 27.86 -15.94
N LYS A 71 6.24 26.74 -16.68
CA LYS A 71 6.94 26.28 -17.94
C LYS A 71 8.50 26.21 -18.05
N ALA A 72 9.15 25.43 -18.94
CA ALA A 72 8.84 24.19 -19.70
C ALA A 72 10.09 23.73 -20.54
N SER A 73 10.22 22.44 -20.91
CA SER A 73 10.74 21.94 -22.23
C SER A 73 10.68 20.40 -22.34
N GLN A 74 10.43 19.86 -23.55
CA GLN A 74 9.95 18.48 -23.77
C GLN A 74 10.92 17.49 -24.45
N GLY A 75 10.67 16.20 -24.21
CA GLY A 75 11.11 15.03 -24.98
C GLY A 75 11.64 13.88 -24.09
N GLY A 76 11.29 12.60 -24.28
CA GLY A 76 10.34 11.95 -25.21
C GLY A 76 10.84 10.53 -25.61
N SER A 77 10.02 9.48 -25.72
CA SER A 77 8.57 9.31 -25.47
C SER A 77 8.23 7.83 -25.17
N GLY A 78 7.01 7.52 -24.69
CA GLY A 78 6.53 6.17 -24.36
C GLY A 78 5.02 6.16 -24.07
N SER A 79 4.29 5.11 -24.45
CA SER A 79 2.83 5.12 -24.49
C SER A 79 2.17 4.83 -23.12
N GLY A 80 2.06 5.85 -22.28
CA GLY A 80 1.23 5.86 -21.07
C GLY A 80 1.11 7.28 -20.48
N ASP A 81 -0.12 7.76 -20.27
CA ASP A 81 -0.52 8.91 -19.44
C ASP A 81 0.24 10.25 -19.53
N PHE A 82 0.76 10.60 -20.70
CA PHE A 82 1.22 11.98 -20.99
C PHE A 82 0.09 13.04 -21.10
N GLY A 83 -1.17 12.68 -20.86
CA GLY A 83 -2.33 13.55 -21.08
C GLY A 83 -2.39 14.78 -20.17
N LEU A 84 -2.17 14.60 -18.86
CA LEU A 84 -2.42 15.66 -17.87
C LEU A 84 -1.36 16.79 -17.93
N ALA A 85 -0.09 16.43 -18.11
CA ALA A 85 1.00 17.41 -18.20
C ALA A 85 0.93 18.25 -19.49
N ALA A 86 0.50 17.63 -20.60
CA ALA A 86 0.29 18.31 -21.87
C ALA A 86 -0.97 19.20 -21.84
N TYR A 87 -2.06 18.73 -21.18
CA TYR A 87 -3.25 19.53 -20.89
C TYR A 87 -2.92 20.81 -20.12
N TYR A 88 -2.17 20.74 -19.01
CA TYR A 88 -1.77 21.93 -18.27
C TYR A 88 -0.84 22.86 -19.05
N ALA A 89 0.03 22.33 -19.91
CA ALA A 89 0.88 23.14 -20.78
C ALA A 89 0.07 23.91 -21.84
N ALA A 90 -0.95 23.27 -22.45
CA ALA A 90 -1.85 23.87 -23.43
C ALA A 90 -2.82 24.90 -22.78
N TRP A 91 -3.41 24.57 -21.63
CA TRP A 91 -4.21 25.51 -20.83
C TRP A 91 -3.47 26.81 -20.53
N GLN A 92 -2.25 26.66 -20.02
CA GLN A 92 -1.40 27.77 -19.65
C GLN A 92 -0.81 28.48 -20.88
N HIS A 93 -0.93 27.92 -22.09
CA HIS A 93 -0.65 28.59 -23.36
C HIS A 93 -1.84 29.44 -23.81
N ALA A 94 -3.05 28.87 -23.82
CA ALA A 94 -4.30 29.59 -24.12
C ALA A 94 -4.48 30.83 -23.23
N GLN A 95 -4.26 30.72 -21.91
CA GLN A 95 -4.27 31.86 -20.98
C GLN A 95 -3.24 32.97 -21.29
N GLN A 96 -2.17 32.66 -22.01
CA GLN A 96 -1.08 33.60 -22.31
C GLN A 96 -1.15 34.19 -23.73
N THR A 97 -1.89 33.55 -24.65
CA THR A 97 -1.93 33.94 -26.07
C THR A 97 -3.34 34.22 -26.60
N GLY A 98 -4.40 33.75 -25.93
CA GLY A 98 -5.79 33.85 -26.40
C GLY A 98 -6.13 32.92 -27.57
N ASP A 99 -5.28 31.92 -27.87
CA ASP A 99 -5.50 30.95 -28.95
C ASP A 99 -5.83 29.55 -28.37
N ASP A 100 -7.10 29.14 -28.53
CA ASP A 100 -7.67 27.91 -27.97
C ASP A 100 -7.42 26.64 -28.82
N SER A 101 -6.68 26.75 -29.92
CA SER A 101 -6.53 25.66 -30.91
C SER A 101 -5.91 24.38 -30.33
N ASP A 102 -4.82 24.49 -29.57
CA ASP A 102 -4.15 23.34 -28.92
C ASP A 102 -4.97 22.74 -27.76
N TRP A 103 -5.72 23.58 -27.02
CA TRP A 103 -6.55 23.17 -25.88
C TRP A 103 -7.65 22.19 -26.31
N ARG A 104 -8.28 22.42 -27.47
CA ARG A 104 -9.34 21.55 -28.01
C ARG A 104 -8.88 20.10 -28.27
N GLN A 105 -7.58 19.86 -28.46
CA GLN A 105 -7.07 18.51 -28.76
C GLN A 105 -7.16 17.54 -27.56
N PHE A 106 -7.16 18.05 -26.32
CA PHE A 106 -7.15 17.23 -25.11
C PHE A 106 -8.55 16.78 -24.64
N HIS A 107 -9.61 17.45 -25.08
CA HIS A 107 -11.00 17.05 -24.79
C HIS A 107 -11.40 15.67 -25.35
N TYR A 108 -10.66 15.13 -26.34
CA TYR A 108 -11.06 13.94 -27.11
C TYR A 108 -10.30 12.64 -26.78
N LYS A 109 -9.55 12.58 -25.66
CA LYS A 109 -8.63 11.45 -25.37
C LYS A 109 -8.67 10.84 -23.95
N ARG A 110 -9.86 10.67 -23.36
CA ARG A 110 -10.16 9.44 -22.60
C ARG A 110 -11.22 8.66 -23.38
N ARG A 111 -10.89 7.43 -23.80
CA ARG A 111 -11.88 6.47 -24.31
C ARG A 111 -12.37 5.66 -23.12
N ILE A 112 -13.68 5.56 -22.95
CA ILE A 112 -14.27 4.62 -21.98
C ILE A 112 -13.95 3.22 -22.50
N GLY A 113 -13.16 2.45 -21.76
CA GLY A 113 -12.55 1.21 -22.27
C GLY A 113 -13.51 0.02 -22.31
N TRP A 114 -14.43 -0.01 -23.28
CA TRP A 114 -15.32 -1.15 -23.51
C TRP A 114 -14.67 -2.19 -24.42
N LYS A 115 -14.12 -3.24 -23.82
CA LYS A 115 -13.84 -4.49 -24.57
C LYS A 115 -15.11 -5.36 -24.57
N PRO A 116 -15.64 -5.75 -25.74
CA PRO A 116 -16.62 -6.82 -25.81
C PRO A 116 -16.00 -8.13 -25.34
N ASN A 117 -16.73 -8.90 -24.53
CA ASN A 117 -16.44 -10.33 -24.40
C ASN A 117 -17.05 -11.05 -25.62
N ASP A 118 -16.27 -11.18 -26.69
CA ASP A 118 -16.57 -12.08 -27.81
C ASP A 118 -16.27 -13.54 -27.38
N ASP A 119 -17.07 -14.06 -26.44
CA ASP A 119 -17.03 -15.46 -25.98
C ASP A 119 -18.38 -16.18 -26.26
N LEU A 120 -18.91 -16.01 -27.48
CA LEU A 120 -20.04 -16.78 -28.00
C LEU A 120 -19.91 -17.04 -29.52
N GLU A 121 -18.89 -17.79 -29.96
CA GLU A 121 -19.02 -18.73 -31.09
C GLU A 121 -17.86 -19.76 -31.17
N ASP A 122 -18.23 -21.00 -31.49
CA ASP A 122 -17.43 -22.20 -31.84
C ASP A 122 -16.23 -22.66 -30.97
N VAL A 123 -16.52 -23.66 -30.13
CA VAL A 123 -15.55 -24.53 -29.45
C VAL A 123 -14.77 -25.38 -30.45
N LYS A 124 -13.43 -25.23 -30.49
CA LYS A 124 -12.50 -26.33 -30.79
C LYS A 124 -11.38 -26.36 -29.77
N GLU A 125 -11.24 -27.52 -29.11
CA GLU A 125 -10.23 -27.74 -28.07
C GLU A 125 -8.83 -27.92 -28.67
N GLU A 126 -7.86 -27.15 -28.16
CA GLU A 126 -6.47 -27.60 -28.07
C GLU A 126 -5.88 -27.09 -26.75
N ARG A 127 -5.64 -28.00 -25.80
CA ARG A 127 -5.15 -27.66 -24.45
C ARG A 127 -3.63 -27.65 -24.41
N THR A 128 -3.02 -26.48 -24.41
CA THR A 128 -1.64 -26.29 -23.95
C THR A 128 -1.63 -25.65 -22.56
N ALA A 129 -0.91 -26.25 -21.61
CA ALA A 129 -0.81 -25.73 -20.26
C ALA A 129 -0.07 -24.37 -20.22
N SER A 130 -0.71 -23.37 -19.66
CA SER A 130 -0.15 -22.04 -19.35
C SER A 130 -0.23 -21.79 -17.83
N PRO A 131 0.65 -20.95 -17.26
CA PRO A 131 0.78 -20.80 -15.81
C PRO A 131 -0.43 -20.10 -15.15
N GLU A 132 -0.45 -20.21 -13.82
CA GLU A 132 -1.51 -19.77 -12.90
C GLU A 132 -2.01 -18.34 -13.16
N PRO A 133 -3.32 -18.05 -12.97
CA PRO A 133 -3.83 -16.70 -13.04
C PRO A 133 -3.28 -15.86 -11.87
N PRO A 134 -2.86 -14.60 -12.11
CA PRO A 134 -2.43 -13.73 -11.02
C PRO A 134 -3.60 -13.39 -10.09
N HIS A 135 -3.32 -13.36 -8.78
CA HIS A 135 -4.26 -12.94 -7.74
C HIS A 135 -4.96 -11.60 -8.06
N PRO A 136 -6.20 -11.38 -7.58
CA PRO A 136 -6.93 -10.13 -7.82
C PRO A 136 -6.32 -8.94 -7.05
N THR A 137 -5.31 -8.30 -7.64
CA THR A 137 -4.75 -7.02 -7.18
C THR A 137 -5.74 -5.87 -7.46
N LYS A 138 -6.71 -5.66 -6.56
CA LYS A 138 -7.78 -4.65 -6.73
C LYS A 138 -7.94 -3.60 -5.62
N ALA A 139 -7.05 -3.52 -4.64
CA ALA A 139 -7.06 -2.44 -3.63
C ALA A 139 -6.94 -1.03 -4.25
N ALA A 140 -6.06 -0.86 -5.24
CA ALA A 140 -5.78 0.43 -5.90
C ALA A 140 -6.96 1.05 -6.70
N VAL A 141 -8.10 0.35 -6.79
CA VAL A 141 -9.29 0.84 -7.48
C VAL A 141 -10.12 1.76 -6.56
N ASN A 142 -10.26 1.44 -5.28
CA ASN A 142 -11.20 2.15 -4.39
C ASN A 142 -10.71 3.55 -3.98
N GLU A 143 -9.41 3.74 -3.70
CA GLU A 143 -8.85 5.08 -3.43
C GLU A 143 -9.00 6.02 -4.62
N ASN A 144 -8.67 5.52 -5.83
CA ASN A 144 -8.88 6.25 -7.08
C ASN A 144 -10.34 6.63 -7.29
N VAL A 145 -11.27 5.71 -6.99
CA VAL A 145 -12.71 5.94 -7.11
C VAL A 145 -13.19 7.03 -6.15
N SER A 146 -12.75 7.05 -4.88
CA SER A 146 -13.11 8.13 -3.95
C SER A 146 -12.56 9.48 -4.41
N ALA A 147 -11.31 9.54 -4.86
CA ALA A 147 -10.69 10.76 -5.38
C ALA A 147 -11.38 11.27 -6.66
N GLN A 148 -11.81 10.36 -7.56
CA GLN A 148 -12.57 10.71 -8.76
C GLN A 148 -13.96 11.27 -8.42
N VAL A 149 -14.63 10.74 -7.40
CA VAL A 149 -15.90 11.30 -6.91
C VAL A 149 -15.67 12.67 -6.27
N GLU A 150 -14.59 12.87 -5.51
CA GLU A 150 -14.28 14.19 -4.94
C GLU A 150 -13.91 15.23 -6.02
N GLU A 151 -13.18 14.85 -7.06
CA GLU A 151 -12.93 15.68 -8.25
C GLU A 151 -14.24 16.02 -8.98
N ALA A 152 -15.13 15.04 -9.14
CA ALA A 152 -16.44 15.20 -9.77
C ALA A 152 -17.36 16.14 -8.98
N VAL A 153 -17.46 15.95 -7.66
CA VAL A 153 -18.26 16.79 -6.76
C VAL A 153 -17.70 18.21 -6.66
N ALA A 154 -16.37 18.39 -6.67
CA ALA A 154 -15.76 19.72 -6.71
C ALA A 154 -16.11 20.48 -8.00
N ARG A 155 -15.97 19.85 -9.17
CA ARG A 155 -16.38 20.43 -10.46
C ARG A 155 -17.89 20.73 -10.52
N GLU A 156 -18.71 19.88 -9.90
CA GLU A 156 -20.15 20.08 -9.80
C GLU A 156 -20.50 21.34 -8.98
N ILE A 157 -19.77 21.63 -7.90
CA ILE A 157 -19.90 22.87 -7.13
C ILE A 157 -19.42 24.09 -7.96
N GLU A 158 -18.31 23.97 -8.70
CA GLU A 158 -17.84 25.04 -9.61
C GLU A 158 -18.91 25.40 -10.66
N ILE A 159 -19.58 24.40 -11.25
CA ILE A 159 -20.67 24.61 -12.21
C ILE A 159 -21.87 25.32 -11.54
N GLN A 160 -22.21 24.99 -10.29
CA GLN A 160 -23.28 25.69 -9.55
C GLN A 160 -22.94 27.16 -9.32
N GLU A 161 -21.69 27.46 -8.95
CA GLU A 161 -21.23 28.84 -8.79
C GLU A 161 -21.21 29.63 -10.11
N GLU A 162 -20.81 29.00 -11.23
CA GLU A 162 -20.89 29.62 -12.56
C GLU A 162 -22.34 29.91 -12.96
N GLN A 163 -23.27 28.97 -12.71
CA GLN A 163 -24.69 29.14 -13.05
C GLN A 163 -25.37 30.21 -12.20
N ALA A 164 -25.15 30.22 -10.87
CA ALA A 164 -25.72 31.25 -10.01
C ALA A 164 -25.24 32.66 -10.39
N LYS A 165 -23.96 32.82 -10.75
CA LYS A 165 -23.41 34.09 -11.26
C LYS A 165 -24.01 34.47 -12.62
N ALA A 166 -24.29 33.50 -13.49
CA ALA A 166 -24.94 33.76 -14.77
C ALA A 166 -26.40 34.23 -14.59
N GLU A 167 -27.15 33.60 -13.69
CA GLU A 167 -28.52 34.00 -13.34
C GLU A 167 -28.57 35.38 -12.67
N GLU A 168 -27.68 35.68 -11.70
CA GLU A 168 -27.55 37.03 -11.12
C GLU A 168 -27.22 38.10 -12.18
N THR A 169 -26.37 37.79 -13.18
CA THR A 169 -26.08 38.74 -14.27
C THR A 169 -27.22 38.90 -15.29
N LEU A 170 -28.09 37.90 -15.42
CA LEU A 170 -29.29 37.99 -16.27
C LEU A 170 -30.42 38.77 -15.57
N GLU A 171 -30.65 38.54 -14.27
CA GLU A 171 -31.63 39.32 -13.48
C GLU A 171 -31.23 40.81 -13.37
N MET A 172 -29.93 41.12 -13.38
CA MET A 172 -29.44 42.51 -13.47
C MET A 172 -29.51 43.11 -14.88
N GLY A 173 -29.80 42.30 -15.91
CA GLY A 173 -29.78 42.69 -17.33
C GLY A 173 -31.12 43.12 -17.94
N GLU A 174 -32.24 42.95 -17.25
CA GLU A 174 -33.59 43.30 -17.79
C GLU A 174 -33.88 44.82 -17.87
N ASN A 175 -32.92 45.69 -17.56
CA ASN A 175 -32.99 47.12 -17.89
C ASN A 175 -31.76 47.55 -18.70
N GLU A 176 -32.02 48.21 -19.83
CA GLU A 176 -31.05 48.82 -20.78
C GLU A 176 -30.34 47.88 -21.78
N ALA A 177 -31.07 47.38 -22.79
CA ALA A 177 -30.58 47.31 -24.19
C ALA A 177 -31.65 46.90 -25.24
N GLU A 178 -32.76 47.63 -25.37
CA GLU A 178 -33.45 47.65 -26.67
C GLU A 178 -32.54 48.36 -27.72
N THR A 179 -32.59 47.92 -28.98
CA THR A 179 -31.96 48.54 -30.17
C THR A 179 -30.44 48.38 -30.42
N ALA A 180 -29.93 47.15 -30.56
CA ALA A 180 -28.71 46.89 -31.37
C ALA A 180 -28.47 45.43 -31.89
N ALA A 181 -29.42 44.49 -31.76
CA ALA A 181 -29.12 43.05 -31.88
C ALA A 181 -29.84 42.25 -32.98
N GLU A 182 -30.52 42.90 -33.94
CA GLU A 182 -31.41 42.19 -34.89
C GLU A 182 -30.77 41.74 -36.23
N THR A 183 -29.47 41.96 -36.48
CA THR A 183 -28.85 41.68 -37.81
C THR A 183 -27.59 40.81 -37.79
N ALA A 184 -27.19 40.27 -36.65
CA ALA A 184 -26.03 39.35 -36.52
C ALA A 184 -26.40 37.97 -35.91
N VAL A 185 -27.69 37.74 -35.65
CA VAL A 185 -28.19 36.60 -34.87
C VAL A 185 -28.78 35.48 -35.75
N GLU A 186 -29.30 35.80 -36.94
CA GLU A 186 -29.96 34.80 -37.81
C GLU A 186 -28.99 33.79 -38.49
N GLU A 187 -27.77 34.20 -38.86
CA GLU A 187 -26.83 33.28 -39.55
C GLU A 187 -26.07 32.32 -38.61
N SER A 188 -25.97 32.62 -37.31
CA SER A 188 -25.32 31.74 -36.33
C SER A 188 -26.27 30.65 -35.81
N ILE A 189 -27.53 31.01 -35.52
CA ILE A 189 -28.56 30.10 -34.98
C ILE A 189 -28.78 28.89 -35.88
N LEU A 190 -28.92 29.10 -37.20
CA LEU A 190 -29.15 28.04 -38.19
C LEU A 190 -28.03 26.98 -38.23
N SER A 191 -26.82 27.32 -37.79
CA SER A 191 -25.70 26.38 -37.72
C SER A 191 -25.65 25.59 -36.40
N SER A 192 -26.10 26.18 -35.29
CA SER A 192 -26.17 25.50 -33.98
C SER A 192 -27.36 24.56 -33.86
N GLU A 193 -28.52 24.91 -34.44
CA GLU A 193 -29.72 24.07 -34.39
C GLU A 193 -29.51 22.74 -35.13
N ALA A 194 -28.92 22.78 -36.33
CA ALA A 194 -28.65 21.57 -37.13
C ALA A 194 -27.67 20.58 -36.46
N ILE A 195 -26.72 21.08 -35.65
CA ILE A 195 -25.78 20.23 -34.88
C ILE A 195 -26.49 19.64 -33.65
N SER A 196 -27.41 20.40 -33.03
CA SER A 196 -28.24 19.94 -31.91
C SER A 196 -29.19 18.81 -32.31
N GLU A 197 -29.91 18.96 -33.44
CA GLU A 197 -30.81 17.90 -33.95
C GLU A 197 -30.07 16.58 -34.24
N ALA A 198 -28.87 16.65 -34.83
CA ALA A 198 -28.07 15.46 -35.11
C ALA A 198 -27.63 14.72 -33.83
N ALA A 199 -27.22 15.47 -32.79
CA ALA A 199 -26.89 14.91 -31.48
C ALA A 199 -28.11 14.27 -30.78
N GLN A 200 -29.29 14.89 -30.90
CA GLN A 200 -30.53 14.35 -30.35
C GLN A 200 -30.96 13.05 -31.05
N ILE A 201 -30.91 12.99 -32.38
CA ILE A 201 -31.28 11.78 -33.14
C ILE A 201 -30.36 10.60 -32.79
N ALA A 202 -29.04 10.84 -32.74
CA ALA A 202 -28.08 9.81 -32.38
C ALA A 202 -28.27 9.32 -30.92
N SER A 203 -28.54 10.24 -29.99
CA SER A 203 -28.81 9.90 -28.59
C SER A 203 -30.13 9.14 -28.41
N ASN A 204 -31.19 9.51 -29.13
CA ASN A 204 -32.48 8.82 -29.13
C ASN A 204 -32.35 7.34 -29.56
N HIS A 205 -31.44 7.03 -30.49
CA HIS A 205 -31.15 5.65 -30.89
C HIS A 205 -30.56 4.82 -29.73
N ILE A 206 -29.69 5.40 -28.90
CA ILE A 206 -29.14 4.73 -27.70
C ILE A 206 -30.24 4.48 -26.67
N VAL A 207 -31.12 5.45 -26.45
CA VAL A 207 -32.28 5.30 -25.57
C VAL A 207 -33.23 4.20 -26.07
N GLN A 208 -33.40 4.06 -27.39
CA GLN A 208 -34.16 2.96 -27.96
C GLN A 208 -33.47 1.60 -27.76
N LEU A 209 -32.14 1.49 -27.92
CA LEU A 209 -31.40 0.26 -27.62
C LEU A 209 -31.53 -0.16 -26.14
N SER A 210 -31.60 0.80 -25.22
CA SER A 210 -31.88 0.55 -23.80
C SER A 210 -33.30 0.01 -23.57
N LYS A 211 -34.32 0.61 -24.20
CA LYS A 211 -35.71 0.12 -24.18
C LYS A 211 -35.84 -1.28 -24.79
N GLU A 212 -35.05 -1.61 -25.81
CA GLU A 212 -34.95 -2.93 -26.43
C GLU A 212 -34.06 -3.93 -25.64
N LYS A 213 -33.48 -3.51 -24.50
CA LYS A 213 -32.58 -4.30 -23.63
C LYS A 213 -31.30 -4.82 -24.31
N LYS A 214 -30.85 -4.18 -25.38
CA LYS A 214 -29.64 -4.55 -26.15
C LYS A 214 -28.38 -3.93 -25.56
N TYR A 215 -28.11 -4.22 -24.28
CA TYR A 215 -27.09 -3.52 -23.50
C TYR A 215 -25.67 -3.62 -24.09
N SER A 216 -25.31 -4.71 -24.77
CA SER A 216 -23.99 -4.86 -25.42
C SER A 216 -23.75 -3.90 -26.60
N GLN A 217 -24.82 -3.41 -27.24
CA GLN A 217 -24.71 -2.49 -28.39
C GLN A 217 -24.66 -1.01 -27.97
N ILE A 218 -25.08 -0.70 -26.73
CA ILE A 218 -25.14 0.66 -26.19
C ILE A 218 -23.76 1.33 -26.11
N PRO A 219 -22.70 0.69 -25.54
CA PRO A 219 -21.37 1.29 -25.53
C PRO A 219 -20.80 1.59 -26.92
N ILE A 220 -21.03 0.69 -27.88
CA ILE A 220 -20.55 0.83 -29.27
C ILE A 220 -21.25 2.01 -29.96
N ALA A 221 -22.57 2.13 -29.78
CA ALA A 221 -23.32 3.27 -30.27
C ALA A 221 -22.86 4.58 -29.60
N PHE A 222 -22.60 4.56 -28.29
CA PHE A 222 -22.11 5.72 -27.54
C PHE A 222 -20.73 6.18 -27.99
N GLU A 223 -19.79 5.25 -28.19
CA GLU A 223 -18.46 5.54 -28.75
C GLU A 223 -18.54 6.17 -30.15
N SER A 224 -19.55 5.81 -30.96
CA SER A 224 -19.74 6.43 -32.27
C SER A 224 -20.13 7.91 -32.18
N ILE A 225 -21.01 8.29 -31.24
CA ILE A 225 -21.38 9.70 -30.97
C ILE A 225 -20.14 10.49 -30.53
N LEU A 226 -19.34 9.92 -29.62
CA LEU A 226 -18.11 10.57 -29.13
C LEU A 226 -17.04 10.73 -30.22
N ARG A 227 -16.92 9.76 -31.14
CA ARG A 227 -16.00 9.83 -32.29
C ARG A 227 -16.42 10.90 -33.28
N ASP A 228 -17.72 11.08 -33.48
CA ASP A 228 -18.29 12.01 -34.46
C ASP A 228 -18.41 13.44 -33.89
N GLY A 229 -17.93 13.68 -32.65
CA GLY A 229 -17.75 14.99 -32.04
C GLY A 229 -18.99 15.58 -31.37
N LEU A 230 -20.08 14.81 -31.27
CA LEU A 230 -21.36 15.24 -30.73
C LEU A 230 -21.39 15.07 -29.20
N THR A 231 -22.12 15.95 -28.51
CA THR A 231 -22.39 15.82 -27.07
C THR A 231 -23.59 14.89 -26.84
N PRO A 232 -23.44 13.75 -26.14
CA PRO A 232 -24.56 12.85 -25.84
C PRO A 232 -25.55 13.49 -24.86
N THR A 233 -26.85 13.15 -24.97
CA THR A 233 -27.86 13.61 -24.00
C THR A 233 -27.77 12.87 -22.67
N VAL A 234 -28.37 13.45 -21.63
CA VAL A 234 -28.50 12.83 -20.28
C VAL A 234 -29.12 11.43 -20.37
N GLU A 235 -30.20 11.26 -21.14
CA GLU A 235 -30.85 9.95 -21.33
C GLU A 235 -29.91 8.90 -21.94
N ALA A 236 -28.97 9.30 -22.81
CA ALA A 236 -27.98 8.40 -23.38
C ALA A 236 -26.87 8.03 -22.37
N TYR A 237 -26.51 8.94 -21.46
CA TYR A 237 -25.64 8.63 -20.31
C TYR A 237 -26.33 7.65 -19.34
N ASN A 238 -27.61 7.85 -19.02
CA ASN A 238 -28.39 6.92 -18.19
C ASN A 238 -28.53 5.54 -18.83
N ALA A 239 -28.74 5.47 -20.14
CA ALA A 239 -28.71 4.22 -20.90
C ALA A 239 -27.33 3.51 -20.80
N LEU A 240 -26.22 4.27 -20.83
CA LEU A 240 -24.87 3.73 -20.68
C LEU A 240 -24.57 3.25 -19.25
N LEU A 241 -25.03 3.97 -18.22
CA LEU A 241 -24.95 3.56 -16.82
C LEU A 241 -25.69 2.24 -16.58
N LEU A 242 -26.93 2.14 -17.07
CA LEU A 242 -27.71 0.90 -17.01
C LEU A 242 -27.04 -0.24 -17.78
N ALA A 243 -26.39 0.04 -18.92
CA ALA A 243 -25.60 -0.97 -19.64
C ALA A 243 -24.38 -1.44 -18.82
N ALA A 244 -23.66 -0.53 -18.14
CA ALA A 244 -22.53 -0.88 -17.28
C ALA A 244 -22.92 -1.79 -16.12
N ILE A 245 -24.07 -1.52 -15.48
CA ILE A 245 -24.61 -2.36 -14.41
C ILE A 245 -25.08 -3.71 -14.95
N ARG A 246 -25.75 -3.76 -16.10
CA ARG A 246 -26.30 -5.01 -16.65
C ARG A 246 -25.28 -5.92 -17.33
N LEU A 247 -24.16 -5.37 -17.83
CA LEU A 247 -23.07 -6.15 -18.45
C LEU A 247 -22.07 -6.70 -17.43
N HIS A 248 -22.06 -6.18 -16.19
CA HIS A 248 -21.16 -6.61 -15.13
C HIS A 248 -21.94 -7.09 -13.90
N PRO A 249 -22.24 -8.40 -13.78
CA PRO A 249 -23.03 -8.92 -12.66
C PRO A 249 -22.30 -8.85 -11.31
N GLU A 250 -20.96 -8.74 -11.32
CA GLU A 250 -20.18 -8.41 -10.13
C GLU A 250 -20.17 -6.89 -9.91
N ALA A 251 -20.82 -6.42 -8.86
CA ALA A 251 -20.91 -4.99 -8.53
C ALA A 251 -19.53 -4.32 -8.33
N ALA A 252 -18.54 -5.06 -7.81
CA ALA A 252 -17.13 -4.65 -7.75
C ALA A 252 -16.48 -4.35 -9.13
N GLN A 253 -17.05 -4.82 -10.24
CA GLN A 253 -16.63 -4.46 -11.60
C GLN A 253 -17.51 -3.37 -12.23
N ALA A 254 -18.78 -3.27 -11.81
CA ALA A 254 -19.73 -2.28 -12.30
C ALA A 254 -19.45 -0.88 -11.72
N ILE A 255 -19.14 -0.77 -10.42
CA ILE A 255 -18.99 0.51 -9.71
C ILE A 255 -17.93 1.44 -10.33
N PRO A 256 -16.68 0.99 -10.59
CA PRO A 256 -15.67 1.86 -11.18
C PRO A 256 -16.09 2.38 -12.56
N LYS A 257 -16.76 1.54 -13.36
CA LYS A 257 -17.23 1.91 -14.71
C LYS A 257 -18.41 2.88 -14.66
N ALA A 258 -19.34 2.70 -13.72
CA ALA A 258 -20.45 3.61 -13.52
C ALA A 258 -19.95 5.00 -13.08
N LEU A 259 -18.95 5.05 -12.19
CA LEU A 259 -18.34 6.30 -11.73
C LEU A 259 -17.42 6.94 -12.79
N ASP A 260 -16.75 6.16 -13.64
CA ASP A 260 -16.07 6.67 -14.84
C ASP A 260 -17.06 7.39 -15.77
N VAL A 261 -18.23 6.78 -16.04
CA VAL A 261 -19.30 7.37 -16.88
C VAL A 261 -19.85 8.66 -16.25
N TYR A 262 -20.10 8.67 -14.93
CA TYR A 262 -20.47 9.89 -14.19
C TYR A 262 -19.40 10.99 -14.30
N SER A 263 -18.11 10.63 -14.22
CA SER A 263 -17.01 11.59 -14.35
C SER A 263 -16.89 12.16 -15.78
N ASP A 264 -17.18 11.37 -16.82
CA ASP A 264 -17.18 11.83 -18.22
C ASP A 264 -18.36 12.77 -18.52
N MET A 265 -19.53 12.47 -17.96
CA MET A 265 -20.74 13.32 -18.02
C MET A 265 -20.45 14.73 -17.50
N LEU A 266 -19.90 14.84 -16.29
CA LEU A 266 -19.52 16.10 -15.67
C LEU A 266 -18.36 16.80 -16.40
N ARG A 267 -17.36 16.05 -16.89
CA ARG A 267 -16.25 16.61 -17.71
C ARG A 267 -16.73 17.26 -19.00
N ARG A 268 -17.90 16.87 -19.52
CA ARG A 268 -18.53 17.43 -20.73
C ARG A 268 -19.60 18.48 -20.43
N ARG A 269 -19.72 18.92 -19.17
CA ARG A 269 -20.76 19.87 -18.69
C ARG A 269 -22.19 19.37 -18.92
N VAL A 270 -22.40 18.05 -19.00
CA VAL A 270 -23.73 17.44 -18.99
C VAL A 270 -24.16 17.31 -17.52
N ILE A 271 -25.30 17.90 -17.16
CA ILE A 271 -25.78 17.94 -15.78
C ILE A 271 -26.50 16.61 -15.46
N PRO A 272 -26.15 15.91 -14.37
CA PRO A 272 -26.89 14.74 -13.90
C PRO A 272 -28.37 15.04 -13.62
N ASP A 273 -29.24 14.09 -13.94
CA ASP A 273 -30.67 14.15 -13.59
C ASP A 273 -31.01 13.25 -12.40
N GLU A 274 -32.29 13.26 -12.00
CA GLU A 274 -32.82 12.48 -10.89
C GLU A 274 -32.58 10.97 -11.09
N ASP A 275 -32.78 10.48 -12.33
CA ASP A 275 -32.50 9.09 -12.73
C ASP A 275 -31.01 8.71 -12.62
N THR A 276 -30.10 9.64 -12.96
CA THR A 276 -28.64 9.48 -12.83
C THR A 276 -28.28 9.21 -11.37
N TYR A 277 -28.71 10.09 -10.46
CA TYR A 277 -28.42 9.97 -9.03
C TYR A 277 -29.10 8.74 -8.41
N GLN A 278 -30.36 8.46 -8.77
CA GLN A 278 -31.05 7.26 -8.28
C GLN A 278 -30.28 5.99 -8.65
N THR A 279 -29.88 5.84 -9.92
CA THR A 279 -29.18 4.65 -10.42
C THR A 279 -27.83 4.45 -9.74
N LEU A 280 -27.07 5.52 -9.50
CA LEU A 280 -25.76 5.45 -8.84
C LEU A 280 -25.89 5.15 -7.34
N VAL A 281 -26.84 5.78 -6.64
CA VAL A 281 -27.06 5.53 -5.21
C VAL A 281 -27.62 4.12 -5.00
N GLU A 282 -28.52 3.61 -5.85
CA GLU A 282 -29.02 2.23 -5.78
C GLU A 282 -27.90 1.19 -5.93
N LEU A 283 -27.00 1.37 -6.90
CA LEU A 283 -25.84 0.50 -7.10
C LEU A 283 -24.91 0.47 -5.87
N LEU A 284 -24.54 1.65 -5.37
CA LEU A 284 -23.60 1.78 -4.25
C LEU A 284 -24.19 1.29 -2.92
N VAL A 285 -25.48 1.53 -2.68
CA VAL A 285 -26.17 1.05 -1.48
C VAL A 285 -26.38 -0.46 -1.51
N THR A 286 -26.65 -1.04 -2.68
CA THR A 286 -26.75 -2.51 -2.82
C THR A 286 -25.41 -3.16 -2.48
N GLN A 287 -24.30 -2.66 -3.04
CA GLN A 287 -22.95 -3.10 -2.67
C GLN A 287 -22.67 -2.93 -1.18
N ALA A 288 -23.07 -1.81 -0.57
CA ALA A 288 -22.87 -1.56 0.86
C ALA A 288 -23.59 -2.59 1.75
N HIS A 289 -24.80 -3.05 1.38
CA HIS A 289 -25.45 -4.14 2.12
C HIS A 289 -24.69 -5.46 1.97
N GLU A 290 -24.27 -5.80 0.75
CA GLU A 290 -23.47 -7.00 0.48
C GLU A 290 -22.14 -6.99 1.25
N THR A 291 -21.46 -5.83 1.36
CA THR A 291 -20.20 -5.74 2.14
C THR A 291 -20.43 -5.78 3.65
N ILE A 292 -21.53 -5.22 4.18
CA ILE A 292 -21.88 -5.37 5.60
C ILE A 292 -22.21 -6.84 5.93
N ASP A 293 -23.01 -7.50 5.09
CA ASP A 293 -23.36 -8.92 5.27
C ASP A 293 -22.11 -9.83 5.20
N ALA A 294 -21.22 -9.60 4.24
CA ALA A 294 -19.96 -10.35 4.13
C ALA A 294 -19.03 -10.12 5.34
N LYS A 295 -18.91 -8.88 5.85
CA LYS A 295 -18.16 -8.57 7.09
C LYS A 295 -18.72 -9.33 8.29
N GLU A 296 -20.05 -9.38 8.46
CA GLU A 296 -20.69 -10.12 9.56
C GLU A 296 -20.42 -11.63 9.48
N VAL A 297 -20.44 -12.22 8.28
CA VAL A 297 -20.12 -13.65 8.07
C VAL A 297 -18.64 -13.93 8.38
N LEU A 298 -17.71 -13.13 7.87
CA LEU A 298 -16.27 -13.30 8.12
C LEU A 298 -15.92 -13.15 9.61
N GLU A 299 -16.60 -12.26 10.34
CA GLU A 299 -16.42 -12.16 11.80
C GLU A 299 -16.93 -13.40 12.55
N GLN A 300 -18.03 -14.02 12.10
CA GLN A 300 -18.48 -15.31 12.65
C GLN A 300 -17.50 -16.45 12.34
N GLU A 301 -16.98 -16.53 11.11
CA GLU A 301 -15.94 -17.51 10.75
C GLU A 301 -14.66 -17.33 11.58
N ARG A 302 -14.23 -16.07 11.79
CA ARG A 302 -13.09 -15.73 12.65
C ARG A 302 -13.31 -16.18 14.09
N ALA A 303 -14.50 -15.91 14.66
CA ALA A 303 -14.85 -16.32 16.01
C ALA A 303 -14.94 -17.85 16.17
N ARG A 304 -15.39 -18.56 15.13
CA ARG A 304 -15.61 -20.01 15.14
C ARG A 304 -14.34 -20.83 14.88
N PHE A 305 -13.67 -20.57 13.76
CA PHE A 305 -12.56 -21.39 13.25
C PHE A 305 -11.17 -20.80 13.52
N GLY A 306 -11.11 -19.51 13.88
CA GLY A 306 -9.87 -18.84 14.26
C GLY A 306 -9.27 -19.33 15.58
N GLY A 307 -8.06 -18.86 15.88
CA GLY A 307 -7.38 -19.18 17.15
C GLY A 307 -6.51 -20.44 17.15
N MET A 308 -6.37 -21.14 16.02
CA MET A 308 -5.68 -22.44 15.93
C MET A 308 -4.14 -22.37 15.83
N GLU A 309 -3.60 -21.25 15.34
CA GLU A 309 -2.17 -20.91 15.41
C GLU A 309 -1.96 -19.77 16.43
N GLU A 310 -2.70 -18.66 16.27
CA GLU A 310 -2.66 -17.48 17.14
C GLU A 310 -4.10 -17.02 17.49
N PRO A 311 -4.38 -16.58 18.74
CA PRO A 311 -5.72 -16.19 19.16
C PRO A 311 -6.25 -14.99 18.36
N GLY A 312 -7.47 -15.09 17.84
CA GLY A 312 -8.15 -14.02 17.10
C GLY A 312 -7.76 -13.90 15.61
N LYS A 313 -6.83 -14.72 15.13
CA LYS A 313 -6.46 -14.82 13.70
C LYS A 313 -7.35 -15.83 12.96
N PHE A 314 -7.66 -15.54 11.69
CA PHE A 314 -8.37 -16.47 10.79
C PHE A 314 -7.60 -17.77 10.57
N MET A 315 -8.32 -18.82 10.18
CA MET A 315 -7.71 -20.07 9.73
C MET A 315 -7.10 -19.94 8.33
N LEU A 316 -7.82 -19.30 7.41
CA LEU A 316 -7.45 -19.10 6.02
C LEU A 316 -7.00 -17.64 5.82
N GLN A 317 -5.90 -17.43 5.10
CA GLN A 317 -5.38 -16.13 4.70
C GLN A 317 -6.26 -15.50 3.61
N SER A 318 -6.95 -16.31 2.79
CA SER A 318 -7.97 -15.80 1.86
C SER A 318 -9.07 -15.01 2.58
N SER A 319 -9.62 -15.54 3.68
CA SER A 319 -10.60 -14.83 4.52
C SER A 319 -10.04 -13.60 5.24
N GLU A 320 -8.73 -13.61 5.59
CA GLU A 320 -8.04 -12.45 6.17
C GLU A 320 -7.92 -11.32 5.13
N LEU A 321 -7.51 -11.64 3.89
CA LEU A 321 -7.42 -10.72 2.76
C LEU A 321 -8.80 -10.19 2.33
N GLU A 322 -9.83 -11.05 2.27
CA GLU A 322 -11.19 -10.65 1.91
C GLU A 322 -11.75 -9.62 2.88
N ARG A 323 -11.53 -9.82 4.19
CA ARG A 323 -11.87 -8.85 5.22
C ARG A 323 -11.11 -7.53 5.06
N GLU A 324 -9.82 -7.55 4.72
CA GLU A 324 -9.04 -6.32 4.46
C GLU A 324 -9.62 -5.56 3.26
N ILE A 325 -9.93 -6.24 2.15
CA ILE A 325 -10.57 -5.64 0.96
C ILE A 325 -11.93 -5.02 1.31
N LEU A 326 -12.75 -5.71 2.13
CA LEU A 326 -14.05 -5.19 2.57
C LEU A 326 -13.93 -4.02 3.57
N ALA A 327 -12.81 -3.91 4.29
CA ALA A 327 -12.54 -2.75 5.15
C ALA A 327 -12.19 -1.49 4.35
N GLU A 328 -11.64 -1.65 3.13
CA GLU A 328 -11.37 -0.57 2.17
C GLU A 328 -12.59 -0.18 1.30
N ASP A 329 -13.78 -0.75 1.55
CA ASP A 329 -15.01 -0.36 0.83
C ASP A 329 -15.56 0.98 1.33
N HIS A 330 -15.59 1.96 0.42
CA HIS A 330 -16.11 3.31 0.67
C HIS A 330 -17.50 3.55 0.04
N SER A 331 -18.13 2.51 -0.53
CA SER A 331 -19.42 2.56 -1.24
C SER A 331 -20.50 3.40 -0.54
N LEU A 332 -20.77 3.14 0.74
CA LEU A 332 -21.76 3.87 1.54
C LEU A 332 -21.40 5.35 1.74
N ALA A 333 -20.12 5.68 1.92
CA ALA A 333 -19.68 7.07 2.06
C ALA A 333 -19.86 7.85 0.75
N ILE A 334 -19.59 7.21 -0.38
CA ILE A 334 -19.83 7.77 -1.72
C ILE A 334 -21.33 7.94 -1.97
N ALA A 335 -22.16 6.94 -1.63
CA ALA A 335 -23.61 7.02 -1.78
C ALA A 335 -24.22 8.18 -0.98
N VAL A 336 -23.78 8.37 0.27
CA VAL A 336 -24.24 9.50 1.12
C VAL A 336 -23.75 10.85 0.57
N LYS A 337 -22.54 10.94 0.04
CA LYS A 337 -22.06 12.16 -0.65
C LYS A 337 -22.93 12.50 -1.87
N LEU A 338 -23.19 11.52 -2.75
CA LEU A 338 -24.04 11.68 -3.94
C LEU A 338 -25.49 12.01 -3.57
N PHE A 339 -26.03 11.42 -2.51
CA PHE A 339 -27.34 11.80 -1.97
C PHE A 339 -27.37 13.28 -1.57
N ASN A 340 -26.35 13.78 -0.88
CA ASN A 340 -26.30 15.17 -0.44
C ASN A 340 -26.20 16.16 -1.61
N THR A 341 -25.42 15.85 -2.66
CA THR A 341 -25.33 16.68 -3.86
C THR A 341 -26.63 16.66 -4.65
N ALA A 342 -27.29 15.50 -4.74
CA ALA A 342 -28.60 15.39 -5.37
C ALA A 342 -29.65 16.22 -4.62
N SER A 343 -29.69 16.13 -3.28
CA SER A 343 -30.59 16.92 -2.42
C SER A 343 -30.32 18.43 -2.45
N SER A 344 -29.08 18.89 -2.69
CA SER A 344 -28.79 20.33 -2.78
C SER A 344 -29.19 20.92 -4.14
N ARG A 345 -29.08 20.14 -5.23
CA ARG A 345 -29.51 20.54 -6.57
C ARG A 345 -31.02 20.47 -6.75
N HIS A 346 -31.61 19.33 -6.38
CA HIS A 346 -33.00 18.98 -6.68
C HIS A 346 -33.81 19.01 -5.40
N SER A 347 -34.29 20.21 -5.01
CA SER A 347 -35.11 20.42 -3.81
C SER A 347 -36.46 19.67 -3.80
N ARG A 348 -36.84 19.05 -4.92
CA ARG A 348 -38.03 18.18 -5.08
C ARG A 348 -37.69 16.70 -5.37
N LEU A 349 -36.41 16.31 -5.28
CA LEU A 349 -35.99 14.94 -5.54
C LEU A 349 -36.65 13.98 -4.55
N ALA A 350 -37.60 13.18 -5.03
CA ALA A 350 -38.20 12.11 -4.23
C ALA A 350 -37.58 10.77 -4.65
N LEU A 351 -36.59 10.29 -3.90
CA LEU A 351 -36.05 8.94 -4.14
C LEU A 351 -37.15 7.88 -3.89
N PRO A 352 -37.09 6.72 -4.56
CA PRO A 352 -37.99 5.60 -4.28
C PRO A 352 -37.96 5.19 -2.80
N VAL A 353 -39.12 4.79 -2.27
CA VAL A 353 -39.27 4.33 -0.87
C VAL A 353 -38.30 3.18 -0.55
N ASP A 354 -38.10 2.25 -1.49
CA ASP A 354 -37.14 1.15 -1.34
C ASP A 354 -35.69 1.64 -1.22
N LEU A 355 -35.31 2.72 -1.92
CA LEU A 355 -33.96 3.30 -1.89
C LEU A 355 -33.71 4.08 -0.60
N TYR A 356 -34.69 4.88 -0.13
CA TYR A 356 -34.64 5.47 1.22
C TYR A 356 -34.51 4.39 2.29
N ARG A 357 -35.32 3.32 2.20
CA ARG A 357 -35.25 2.18 3.11
C ARG A 357 -33.86 1.55 3.12
N GLN A 358 -33.30 1.22 1.96
CA GLN A 358 -31.98 0.61 1.88
C GLN A 358 -30.88 1.54 2.40
N LEU A 359 -30.89 2.82 2.04
CA LEU A 359 -29.86 3.79 2.45
C LEU A 359 -29.90 4.03 3.97
N ILE A 360 -31.09 4.19 4.56
CA ILE A 360 -31.25 4.38 6.01
C ILE A 360 -30.83 3.11 6.78
N ILE A 361 -31.18 1.90 6.30
CA ILE A 361 -30.74 0.65 6.95
C ILE A 361 -29.21 0.49 6.87
N ALA A 362 -28.58 0.83 5.74
CA ALA A 362 -27.11 0.79 5.62
C ALA A 362 -26.43 1.77 6.59
N CYS A 363 -26.90 3.01 6.67
CA CYS A 363 -26.42 4.00 7.65
C CYS A 363 -26.64 3.54 9.09
N ALA A 364 -27.76 2.89 9.40
CA ALA A 364 -28.07 2.38 10.73
C ALA A 364 -27.14 1.22 11.15
N ARG A 365 -26.88 0.25 10.25
CA ARG A 365 -26.00 -0.90 10.51
C ARG A 365 -24.53 -0.49 10.71
N GLU A 366 -24.03 0.46 9.92
CA GLU A 366 -22.68 1.04 10.05
C GLU A 366 -22.59 2.13 11.14
N GLY A 367 -23.68 2.41 11.88
CA GLY A 367 -23.68 3.37 13.01
C GLY A 367 -23.60 4.86 12.63
N LYS A 368 -23.83 5.22 11.37
CA LYS A 368 -23.82 6.61 10.85
C LYS A 368 -25.12 7.36 11.18
N VAL A 369 -25.38 7.55 12.47
CA VAL A 369 -26.64 8.11 13.00
C VAL A 369 -26.92 9.53 12.49
N GLU A 370 -25.92 10.39 12.28
CA GLU A 370 -26.15 11.76 11.77
C GLU A 370 -26.65 11.78 10.32
N ASP A 371 -26.03 10.97 9.44
CA ASP A 371 -26.48 10.82 8.05
C ASP A 371 -27.87 10.18 7.99
N MET A 372 -28.10 9.15 8.81
CA MET A 372 -29.40 8.48 8.97
C MET A 372 -30.52 9.47 9.31
N ILE A 373 -30.31 10.37 10.28
CA ILE A 373 -31.28 11.42 10.65
C ILE A 373 -31.48 12.40 9.48
N ARG A 374 -30.41 12.82 8.79
CA ARG A 374 -30.52 13.75 7.66
C ARG A 374 -31.37 13.16 6.54
N ILE A 375 -31.10 11.91 6.15
CA ILE A 375 -31.84 11.18 5.10
C ILE A 375 -33.31 11.01 5.50
N TYR A 376 -33.60 10.59 6.74
CA TYR A 376 -34.99 10.47 7.22
C TYR A 376 -35.72 11.82 7.23
N SER A 377 -35.05 12.90 7.67
CA SER A 377 -35.64 14.25 7.66
C SER A 377 -35.92 14.78 6.26
N HIS A 378 -35.17 14.32 5.25
CA HIS A 378 -35.42 14.64 3.84
C HIS A 378 -36.62 13.85 3.30
N MET A 379 -36.74 12.58 3.67
CA MET A 379 -37.91 11.75 3.33
C MET A 379 -39.21 12.34 3.90
N GLU A 380 -39.20 12.86 5.14
CA GLU A 380 -40.33 13.62 5.71
C GLU A 380 -40.65 14.90 4.92
N GLN A 381 -39.63 15.66 4.50
CA GLN A 381 -39.83 16.93 3.77
C GLN A 381 -40.47 16.74 2.40
N GLN A 382 -40.32 15.57 1.78
CA GLN A 382 -40.94 15.22 0.50
C GLN A 382 -42.31 14.50 0.68
N ASP A 383 -42.89 14.49 1.90
CA ASP A 383 -44.12 13.79 2.26
C ASP A 383 -44.11 12.27 1.91
N VAL A 384 -42.92 11.64 1.86
CA VAL A 384 -42.75 10.23 1.53
C VAL A 384 -42.99 9.36 2.76
N THR A 385 -43.91 8.39 2.66
CA THR A 385 -44.26 7.51 3.79
C THR A 385 -43.12 6.53 4.12
N PRO A 386 -42.61 6.48 5.37
CA PRO A 386 -41.55 5.56 5.76
C PRO A 386 -41.99 4.09 5.74
N HIS A 387 -41.11 3.19 5.30
CA HIS A 387 -41.34 1.75 5.34
C HIS A 387 -41.15 1.18 6.76
N ALA A 388 -42.03 0.28 7.20
CA ALA A 388 -42.05 -0.24 8.59
C ALA A 388 -40.71 -0.86 9.04
N THR A 389 -39.99 -1.53 8.14
CA THR A 389 -38.68 -2.16 8.42
C THR A 389 -37.58 -1.17 8.79
N ILE A 390 -37.74 0.14 8.56
CA ILE A 390 -36.69 1.13 8.86
C ILE A 390 -36.58 1.34 10.38
N PHE A 391 -37.70 1.32 11.10
CA PHE A 391 -37.77 1.67 12.52
C PHE A 391 -36.97 0.73 13.44
N PRO A 392 -36.98 -0.62 13.29
CA PRO A 392 -36.14 -1.50 14.11
C PRO A 392 -34.64 -1.16 14.03
N PHE A 393 -34.11 -0.93 12.81
CA PHE A 393 -32.70 -0.58 12.62
C PHE A 393 -32.37 0.82 13.16
N MET A 394 -33.24 1.82 12.97
CA MET A 394 -33.06 3.14 13.58
C MET A 394 -33.02 3.06 15.11
N ILE A 395 -33.94 2.29 15.72
CA ILE A 395 -34.01 2.08 17.17
C ILE A 395 -32.74 1.39 17.69
N ASP A 396 -32.27 0.33 17.03
CA ASP A 396 -31.02 -0.35 17.39
C ASP A 396 -29.78 0.56 17.22
N ALA A 397 -29.74 1.43 16.19
CA ALA A 397 -28.66 2.38 15.98
C ALA A 397 -28.61 3.48 17.06
N PHE A 398 -29.78 4.05 17.43
CA PHE A 398 -29.87 4.99 18.55
C PHE A 398 -29.50 4.34 19.89
N ALA A 399 -29.90 3.08 20.11
CA ALA A 399 -29.52 2.31 21.28
C ALA A 399 -28.01 2.07 21.37
N GLY A 400 -27.34 1.79 20.25
CA GLY A 400 -25.88 1.61 20.18
C GLY A 400 -25.09 2.87 20.58
N VAL A 401 -25.62 4.07 20.29
CA VAL A 401 -25.07 5.35 20.75
C VAL A 401 -25.47 5.68 22.20
N GLY A 402 -26.42 4.93 22.78
CA GLY A 402 -26.97 5.15 24.13
C GLY A 402 -28.08 6.19 24.20
N ASP A 403 -28.63 6.65 23.07
CA ASP A 403 -29.72 7.64 23.02
C ASP A 403 -31.11 6.99 23.00
N LEU A 404 -31.51 6.51 24.18
CA LEU A 404 -32.84 5.94 24.39
C LEU A 404 -33.99 6.92 24.11
N LYS A 405 -33.77 8.26 24.13
CA LYS A 405 -34.86 9.21 23.87
C LYS A 405 -35.26 9.16 22.40
N SER A 406 -34.27 9.27 21.51
CA SER A 406 -34.45 9.16 20.07
C SER A 406 -35.07 7.83 19.66
N ALA A 407 -34.64 6.72 20.30
CA ALA A 407 -35.25 5.40 20.11
C ALA A 407 -36.76 5.37 20.48
N VAL A 408 -37.14 5.97 21.60
CA VAL A 408 -38.54 6.07 22.03
C VAL A 408 -39.36 7.03 21.14
N GLU A 409 -38.75 8.10 20.61
CA GLU A 409 -39.39 9.00 19.65
C GLU A 409 -39.69 8.28 18.32
N CYS A 410 -38.72 7.52 17.77
CA CYS A 410 -38.92 6.67 16.59
C CYS A 410 -40.08 5.67 16.78
N TYR A 411 -40.17 5.05 17.96
CA TYR A 411 -41.29 4.16 18.30
C TYR A 411 -42.65 4.90 18.33
N ASN A 412 -42.70 6.10 18.90
CA ASN A 412 -43.95 6.87 18.96
C ASN A 412 -44.42 7.31 17.57
N GLU A 413 -43.51 7.56 16.63
CA GLU A 413 -43.83 7.84 15.24
C GLU A 413 -44.36 6.61 14.51
N TYR A 414 -43.66 5.47 14.60
CA TYR A 414 -44.18 4.19 14.08
C TYR A 414 -45.59 3.90 14.63
N ARG A 415 -45.80 4.10 15.93
CA ARG A 415 -47.10 3.94 16.58
C ARG A 415 -48.15 4.92 16.03
N SER A 416 -47.77 6.17 15.72
CA SER A 416 -48.70 7.15 15.13
C SER A 416 -49.12 6.75 13.70
N LEU A 417 -48.19 6.18 12.93
CA LEU A 417 -48.45 5.66 11.58
C LEU A 417 -49.33 4.40 11.66
N ALA A 418 -49.03 3.46 12.54
CA ALA A 418 -49.84 2.26 12.76
C ALA A 418 -51.28 2.58 13.21
N VAL A 419 -51.46 3.58 14.09
CA VAL A 419 -52.81 4.06 14.46
C VAL A 419 -53.53 4.73 13.27
N SER A 420 -52.81 5.39 12.36
CA SER A 420 -53.39 5.96 11.15
C SER A 420 -53.82 4.89 10.12
N ASP A 421 -53.08 3.78 10.06
CA ASP A 421 -53.40 2.56 9.31
C ASP A 421 -54.65 1.85 9.87
N ASP A 422 -54.70 1.63 11.19
CA ASP A 422 -55.90 1.10 11.90
C ASP A 422 -57.15 1.97 11.67
N SER A 423 -56.98 3.28 11.47
CA SER A 423 -58.09 4.21 11.17
C SER A 423 -58.54 4.22 9.71
N GLY A 424 -57.88 3.45 8.83
CA GLY A 424 -58.19 3.34 7.39
C GLY A 424 -57.84 4.58 6.57
N VAL A 425 -56.99 5.48 7.10
CA VAL A 425 -56.57 6.72 6.43
C VAL A 425 -55.36 6.49 5.52
N PHE A 426 -54.51 5.52 5.86
CA PHE A 426 -53.35 5.08 5.08
C PHE A 426 -53.28 3.54 5.10
N SER A 427 -52.40 2.94 4.29
CA SER A 427 -52.16 1.49 4.25
C SER A 427 -50.66 1.18 4.33
N ILE A 428 -50.20 0.58 5.43
CA ILE A 428 -48.79 0.20 5.65
C ILE A 428 -48.49 -1.10 4.90
N VAL A 429 -47.41 -1.10 4.12
CA VAL A 429 -46.88 -2.30 3.46
C VAL A 429 -46.22 -3.20 4.53
N LYS A 430 -46.97 -4.21 4.99
CA LYS A 430 -46.61 -5.16 6.07
C LYS A 430 -46.30 -4.48 7.40
N ARG A 431 -47.24 -4.55 8.36
CA ARG A 431 -46.98 -4.18 9.76
C ARG A 431 -46.02 -5.16 10.41
N LEU A 432 -45.07 -4.62 11.18
CA LEU A 432 -44.00 -5.34 11.87
C LEU A 432 -43.99 -4.97 13.36
N ASP A 433 -45.19 -4.84 13.95
CA ASP A 433 -45.40 -4.34 15.31
C ASP A 433 -44.53 -5.09 16.34
N GLY A 434 -44.45 -6.43 16.21
CA GLY A 434 -43.62 -7.28 17.06
C GLY A 434 -42.12 -7.00 16.98
N GLU A 435 -41.56 -6.78 15.78
CA GLU A 435 -40.15 -6.46 15.58
C GLU A 435 -39.79 -5.08 16.14
N VAL A 436 -40.69 -4.10 16.01
CA VAL A 436 -40.51 -2.75 16.58
C VAL A 436 -40.59 -2.80 18.11
N TYR A 437 -41.51 -3.58 18.69
CA TYR A 437 -41.55 -3.81 20.14
C TYR A 437 -40.27 -4.51 20.64
N ALA A 438 -39.80 -5.54 19.92
CA ALA A 438 -38.56 -6.24 20.21
C ALA A 438 -37.35 -5.29 20.19
N ALA A 439 -37.23 -4.47 19.15
CA ALA A 439 -36.16 -3.47 19.01
C ALA A 439 -36.18 -2.44 20.15
N LEU A 440 -37.36 -1.95 20.55
CA LEU A 440 -37.44 -1.00 21.66
C LEU A 440 -37.06 -1.66 23.00
N ILE A 441 -37.47 -2.92 23.22
CA ILE A 441 -37.06 -3.70 24.40
C ILE A 441 -35.54 -3.89 24.41
N ARG A 442 -34.91 -4.25 23.27
CA ARG A 442 -33.44 -4.24 23.13
C ARG A 442 -32.83 -2.89 23.46
N ALA A 443 -33.43 -1.79 23.01
CA ALA A 443 -32.92 -0.45 23.25
C ALA A 443 -32.92 -0.10 24.74
N TYR A 444 -33.99 -0.43 25.49
CA TYR A 444 -34.03 -0.27 26.94
C TYR A 444 -32.96 -1.10 27.66
N LEU A 445 -32.78 -2.36 27.28
CA LEU A 445 -31.79 -3.27 27.89
C LEU A 445 -30.34 -2.85 27.56
N THR A 446 -30.06 -2.52 26.30
CA THR A 446 -28.74 -2.03 25.85
C THR A 446 -28.35 -0.71 26.52
N CYS A 447 -29.34 0.12 26.88
CA CYS A 447 -29.13 1.33 27.69
C CYS A 447 -29.11 1.08 29.22
N GLY A 448 -29.13 -0.19 29.68
CA GLY A 448 -29.09 -0.58 31.08
C GLY A 448 -30.33 -0.19 31.90
N LYS A 449 -31.53 -0.28 31.32
CA LYS A 449 -32.81 0.12 31.95
C LYS A 449 -33.85 -1.00 31.96
N ASP A 450 -33.49 -2.09 32.61
CA ASP A 450 -34.25 -3.35 32.64
C ASP A 450 -35.68 -3.19 33.21
N GLU A 451 -35.85 -2.40 34.27
CA GLU A 451 -37.18 -2.07 34.82
C GLU A 451 -38.08 -1.37 33.78
N GLY A 452 -37.49 -0.54 32.91
CA GLY A 452 -38.19 0.13 31.82
C GLY A 452 -38.60 -0.83 30.71
N ALA A 453 -37.75 -1.80 30.38
CA ALA A 453 -38.06 -2.87 29.43
C ALA A 453 -39.22 -3.76 29.93
N LEU A 454 -39.17 -4.19 31.20
CA LEU A 454 -40.21 -5.01 31.82
C LEU A 454 -41.55 -4.28 31.93
N HIS A 455 -41.54 -3.02 32.38
CA HIS A 455 -42.77 -2.20 32.41
C HIS A 455 -43.36 -1.98 31.01
N PHE A 456 -42.51 -1.87 29.98
CA PHE A 456 -43.00 -1.79 28.60
C PHE A 456 -43.61 -3.12 28.13
N LEU A 457 -42.98 -4.26 28.42
CA LEU A 457 -43.51 -5.60 28.14
C LEU A 457 -44.87 -5.85 28.80
N ASP A 458 -45.01 -5.56 30.10
CA ASP A 458 -46.28 -5.68 30.83
C ASP A 458 -47.36 -4.77 30.23
N ARG A 459 -46.99 -3.54 29.81
CA ARG A 459 -47.91 -2.62 29.13
C ARG A 459 -48.37 -3.13 27.76
N ILE A 460 -47.50 -3.80 27.00
CA ILE A 460 -47.92 -4.44 25.75
C ILE A 460 -48.91 -5.56 26.10
N ARG A 461 -48.59 -6.47 27.04
CA ARG A 461 -49.48 -7.57 27.45
C ARG A 461 -50.86 -7.04 27.85
N SER A 462 -50.92 -6.00 28.70
CA SER A 462 -52.17 -5.36 29.11
C SER A 462 -52.97 -4.74 27.96
N SER A 463 -52.34 -4.33 26.86
CA SER A 463 -53.06 -3.81 25.69
C SER A 463 -53.72 -4.91 24.84
N PHE A 464 -53.25 -6.16 24.93
CA PHE A 464 -53.90 -7.31 24.29
C PHE A 464 -55.07 -7.88 25.12
N ASP A 465 -55.16 -7.57 26.42
CA ASP A 465 -56.31 -7.95 27.26
C ASP A 465 -57.63 -7.28 26.82
N GLU A 466 -57.58 -6.17 26.09
CA GLU A 466 -58.76 -5.46 25.56
C GLU A 466 -59.32 -6.08 24.25
N VAL A 467 -58.61 -7.03 23.62
CA VAL A 467 -58.97 -7.61 22.31
C VAL A 467 -59.73 -8.93 22.48
N THR A 468 -61.01 -8.95 22.07
CA THR A 468 -61.92 -10.09 22.30
C THR A 468 -61.82 -11.23 21.29
N GLU A 469 -61.22 -11.02 20.10
CA GLU A 469 -61.11 -12.03 19.05
C GLU A 469 -59.67 -12.55 18.91
N ASN A 470 -59.52 -13.87 19.03
CA ASN A 470 -58.28 -14.62 18.81
C ASN A 470 -57.07 -14.14 19.66
N ARG A 471 -57.36 -13.67 20.88
CA ARG A 471 -56.43 -13.10 21.88
C ARG A 471 -55.12 -13.88 22.01
N GLU A 472 -55.23 -15.16 22.39
CA GLU A 472 -54.08 -16.00 22.75
C GLU A 472 -53.19 -16.31 21.54
N GLY A 473 -53.77 -16.55 20.36
CA GLY A 473 -52.99 -16.78 19.14
C GLY A 473 -52.26 -15.53 18.63
N ARG A 474 -52.86 -14.34 18.76
CA ARG A 474 -52.21 -13.07 18.36
C ARG A 474 -51.13 -12.64 19.34
N TRP A 475 -51.36 -12.78 20.64
CA TRP A 475 -50.35 -12.49 21.66
C TRP A 475 -49.15 -13.45 21.54
N ALA A 476 -49.39 -14.76 21.40
CA ALA A 476 -48.31 -15.75 21.32
C ALA A 476 -47.30 -15.45 20.19
N VAL A 477 -47.78 -15.11 18.98
CA VAL A 477 -46.90 -14.75 17.85
C VAL A 477 -46.09 -13.47 18.10
N VAL A 478 -46.65 -12.50 18.83
CA VAL A 478 -45.94 -11.25 19.18
C VAL A 478 -44.96 -11.48 20.34
N GLU A 479 -45.33 -12.27 21.33
CA GLU A 479 -44.47 -12.69 22.45
C GLU A 479 -43.27 -13.51 21.93
N GLU A 480 -43.49 -14.44 21.01
CA GLU A 480 -42.46 -15.25 20.34
C GLU A 480 -41.40 -14.37 19.64
N VAL A 481 -41.83 -13.37 18.85
CA VAL A 481 -40.92 -12.41 18.20
C VAL A 481 -40.20 -11.52 19.23
N ILE A 482 -40.88 -11.04 20.26
CA ILE A 482 -40.27 -10.21 21.32
C ILE A 482 -39.23 -10.99 22.12
N VAL A 483 -39.48 -12.27 22.41
CA VAL A 483 -38.53 -13.12 23.14
C VAL A 483 -37.34 -13.48 22.26
N GLN A 484 -37.58 -13.90 21.01
CA GLN A 484 -36.52 -14.33 20.09
C GLN A 484 -35.63 -13.15 19.63
N ASP A 485 -36.23 -12.12 19.01
CA ASP A 485 -35.46 -10.99 18.47
C ASP A 485 -35.14 -9.95 19.56
N GLY A 486 -35.96 -9.84 20.60
CA GLY A 486 -35.75 -8.88 21.70
C GLY A 486 -34.79 -9.42 22.75
N LEU A 487 -35.29 -10.30 23.63
CA LEU A 487 -34.57 -10.75 24.82
C LEU A 487 -33.37 -11.64 24.49
N VAL A 488 -33.58 -12.71 23.73
CA VAL A 488 -32.53 -13.67 23.37
C VAL A 488 -31.42 -12.98 22.58
N ARG A 489 -31.74 -12.19 21.56
CA ARG A 489 -30.73 -11.44 20.78
C ARG A 489 -29.96 -10.40 21.60
N HIS A 490 -30.57 -9.80 22.63
CA HIS A 490 -29.85 -8.94 23.56
C HIS A 490 -28.88 -9.75 24.43
N SER A 491 -29.33 -10.82 25.09
CA SER A 491 -28.45 -11.69 25.90
C SER A 491 -27.32 -12.33 25.09
N LEU A 492 -27.54 -12.60 23.79
CA LEU A 492 -26.50 -13.05 22.87
C LEU A 492 -25.43 -11.97 22.59
N LYS A 493 -25.82 -10.69 22.57
CA LYS A 493 -24.90 -9.55 22.42
C LYS A 493 -24.15 -9.20 23.72
N THR A 494 -24.75 -9.41 24.90
CA THR A 494 -24.06 -9.20 26.19
C THR A 494 -23.16 -10.36 26.60
N GLY A 495 -23.42 -11.56 26.09
CA GLY A 495 -22.69 -12.79 26.40
C GLY A 495 -23.34 -13.66 27.49
N ASP A 496 -24.57 -13.34 27.91
CA ASP A 496 -25.29 -14.01 29.00
C ASP A 496 -26.07 -15.25 28.49
N TYR A 497 -25.36 -16.18 27.84
CA TYR A 497 -25.95 -17.32 27.10
C TYR A 497 -26.88 -18.21 27.94
N SER A 498 -26.59 -18.40 29.23
CA SER A 498 -27.42 -19.19 30.14
C SER A 498 -28.82 -18.60 30.30
N THR A 499 -28.93 -17.27 30.44
CA THR A 499 -30.20 -16.55 30.54
C THR A 499 -30.99 -16.64 29.23
N ALA A 500 -30.31 -16.51 28.09
CA ALA A 500 -30.92 -16.67 26.77
C ALA A 500 -31.51 -18.08 26.59
N LEU A 501 -30.77 -19.10 27.04
CA LEU A 501 -31.23 -20.49 26.96
C LEU A 501 -32.43 -20.76 27.89
N GLU A 502 -32.45 -20.19 29.09
CA GLU A 502 -33.61 -20.30 30.00
C GLU A 502 -34.86 -19.59 29.45
N GLN A 503 -34.71 -18.38 28.90
CA GLN A 503 -35.80 -17.66 28.24
C GLN A 503 -36.36 -18.45 27.05
N ALA A 504 -35.48 -18.92 26.15
CA ALA A 504 -35.88 -19.75 25.01
C ALA A 504 -36.57 -21.06 25.41
N LYS A 505 -36.13 -21.71 26.50
CA LYS A 505 -36.78 -22.93 27.04
C LYS A 505 -38.21 -22.70 27.54
N VAL A 506 -38.47 -21.54 28.17
CA VAL A 506 -39.73 -21.27 28.89
C VAL A 506 -40.77 -20.58 28.00
N GLN A 507 -40.34 -19.70 27.10
CA GLN A 507 -41.21 -18.74 26.41
C GLN A 507 -41.36 -18.97 24.90
N LEU A 508 -40.51 -19.80 24.28
CA LEU A 508 -40.61 -20.12 22.84
C LEU A 508 -41.19 -21.52 22.59
N HIS A 509 -41.84 -21.70 21.45
CA HIS A 509 -42.47 -22.95 21.04
C HIS A 509 -41.93 -23.45 19.69
N ASP A 510 -42.13 -24.74 19.42
CA ASP A 510 -41.84 -25.45 18.17
C ASP A 510 -40.63 -24.95 17.35
N GLU A 511 -40.85 -24.34 16.18
CA GLU A 511 -39.79 -24.00 15.22
C GLU A 511 -38.96 -22.78 15.65
N ALA A 512 -39.58 -21.73 16.20
CA ALA A 512 -38.84 -20.55 16.67
C ALA A 512 -37.95 -20.88 17.87
N ARG A 513 -38.41 -21.78 18.76
CA ARG A 513 -37.59 -22.32 19.84
C ARG A 513 -36.36 -23.04 19.30
N ASP A 514 -36.53 -23.92 18.32
CA ASP A 514 -35.42 -24.68 17.74
C ASP A 514 -34.43 -23.77 16.96
N GLN A 515 -34.92 -22.71 16.30
CA GLN A 515 -34.08 -21.66 15.71
C GLN A 515 -33.31 -20.86 16.76
N ALA A 516 -33.98 -20.41 17.83
CA ALA A 516 -33.35 -19.64 18.91
C ALA A 516 -32.31 -20.49 19.66
N ILE A 517 -32.63 -21.73 20.02
CA ILE A 517 -31.68 -22.66 20.66
C ILE A 517 -30.51 -22.97 19.72
N SER A 518 -30.73 -23.06 18.40
CA SER A 518 -29.66 -23.20 17.41
C SER A 518 -28.73 -21.98 17.40
N GLN A 519 -29.27 -20.75 17.37
CA GLN A 519 -28.49 -19.51 17.46
C GLN A 519 -27.72 -19.39 18.78
N ILE A 520 -28.36 -19.72 19.91
CA ILE A 520 -27.72 -19.73 21.24
C ILE A 520 -26.60 -20.77 21.30
N CYS A 521 -26.82 -21.97 20.76
CA CYS A 521 -25.80 -23.01 20.70
C CYS A 521 -24.58 -22.57 19.87
N MET A 522 -24.80 -21.91 18.73
CA MET A 522 -23.71 -21.41 17.89
C MET A 522 -22.94 -20.30 18.62
N ALA A 523 -23.62 -19.26 19.11
CA ALA A 523 -22.97 -18.14 19.78
C ALA A 523 -22.22 -18.54 21.07
N ALA A 524 -22.83 -19.39 21.90
CA ALA A 524 -22.18 -19.92 23.11
C ALA A 524 -20.94 -20.77 22.74
N ALA A 525 -21.03 -21.58 21.67
CA ALA A 525 -19.89 -22.38 21.21
C ALA A 525 -18.77 -21.53 20.59
N ASP A 526 -19.12 -20.49 19.84
CA ASP A 526 -18.18 -19.55 19.23
C ASP A 526 -17.47 -18.72 20.31
N ALA A 527 -18.17 -18.34 21.40
CA ALA A 527 -17.63 -17.63 22.56
C ALA A 527 -16.86 -18.50 23.58
N GLY A 528 -17.03 -19.83 23.55
CA GLY A 528 -16.24 -20.76 24.39
C GLY A 528 -17.01 -21.46 25.53
N ASP A 529 -18.30 -21.20 25.72
CA ASP A 529 -19.11 -21.82 26.78
C ASP A 529 -19.60 -23.21 26.37
N LEU A 530 -18.84 -24.23 26.77
CA LEU A 530 -19.19 -25.64 26.59
C LEU A 530 -20.47 -26.05 27.31
N THR A 531 -20.76 -25.46 28.48
CA THR A 531 -21.88 -25.93 29.32
C THR A 531 -23.22 -25.55 28.72
N THR A 532 -23.40 -24.29 28.35
CA THR A 532 -24.63 -23.82 27.71
C THR A 532 -24.76 -24.37 26.29
N ALA A 533 -23.66 -24.44 25.51
CA ALA A 533 -23.72 -24.94 24.14
C ALA A 533 -24.08 -26.44 24.06
N SER A 534 -23.52 -27.29 24.93
CA SER A 534 -23.89 -28.71 24.96
C SER A 534 -25.33 -28.94 25.43
N GLU A 535 -25.79 -28.21 26.47
CA GLU A 535 -27.19 -28.31 26.89
C GLU A 535 -28.16 -27.81 25.81
N ALA A 536 -27.82 -26.74 25.08
CA ALA A 536 -28.61 -26.25 23.96
C ALA A 536 -28.73 -27.30 22.85
N TYR A 537 -27.61 -27.91 22.44
CA TYR A 537 -27.57 -28.89 21.36
C TYR A 537 -28.37 -30.17 21.65
N ASP A 538 -28.30 -30.68 22.89
CA ASP A 538 -29.07 -31.87 23.31
C ASP A 538 -30.59 -31.65 23.27
N ARG A 539 -31.06 -30.40 23.29
CA ARG A 539 -32.48 -30.04 23.23
C ARG A 539 -33.04 -29.81 21.83
N LEU A 540 -32.19 -29.64 20.81
CA LEU A 540 -32.63 -29.44 19.43
C LEU A 540 -33.40 -30.66 18.89
N SER A 541 -34.40 -30.45 18.04
CA SER A 541 -35.05 -31.55 17.29
C SER A 541 -34.03 -32.42 16.56
N THR A 542 -34.35 -33.69 16.34
CA THR A 542 -33.50 -34.65 15.60
C THR A 542 -33.43 -34.37 14.09
N ALA A 543 -34.08 -33.31 13.61
CA ALA A 543 -34.01 -32.88 12.22
C ALA A 543 -32.56 -32.53 11.80
N PRO A 544 -32.07 -33.07 10.67
CA PRO A 544 -30.66 -32.93 10.27
C PRO A 544 -30.31 -31.48 9.86
N SER A 545 -31.25 -30.76 9.27
CA SER A 545 -31.08 -29.36 8.84
C SER A 545 -30.84 -28.41 10.02
N VAL A 546 -31.51 -28.62 11.15
CA VAL A 546 -31.39 -27.77 12.33
C VAL A 546 -30.09 -28.04 13.09
N ARG A 547 -29.64 -29.30 13.14
CA ARG A 547 -28.43 -29.69 13.90
C ARG A 547 -27.11 -29.42 13.18
N GLN A 548 -27.08 -29.24 11.85
CA GLN A 548 -25.83 -29.13 11.09
C GLN A 548 -24.95 -27.95 11.56
N ALA A 549 -25.47 -26.72 11.58
CA ALA A 549 -24.67 -25.54 11.95
C ALA A 549 -24.27 -25.50 13.46
N PRO A 550 -25.16 -25.83 14.42
CA PRO A 550 -24.78 -26.03 15.82
C PRO A 550 -23.70 -27.11 16.02
N ALA A 551 -23.78 -28.23 15.28
CA ALA A 551 -22.77 -29.29 15.37
C ALA A 551 -21.40 -28.85 14.85
N VAL A 552 -21.35 -28.01 13.81
CA VAL A 552 -20.09 -27.40 13.32
C VAL A 552 -19.48 -26.46 14.36
N SER A 553 -20.30 -25.64 15.03
CA SER A 553 -19.83 -24.72 16.08
C SER A 553 -19.33 -25.48 17.32
N LEU A 554 -20.05 -26.53 17.75
CA LEU A 554 -19.59 -27.41 18.83
C LEU A 554 -18.36 -28.24 18.46
N LEU A 555 -18.23 -28.70 17.22
CA LEU A 555 -17.03 -29.35 16.71
C LEU A 555 -15.82 -28.43 16.86
N ALA A 556 -15.96 -27.17 16.41
CA ALA A 556 -14.93 -26.15 16.52
C ALA A 556 -14.58 -25.85 17.99
N LEU A 557 -15.57 -25.71 18.88
CA LEU A 557 -15.35 -25.55 20.32
C LEU A 557 -14.55 -26.71 20.92
N HIS A 558 -14.97 -27.96 20.68
CA HIS A 558 -14.28 -29.13 21.21
C HIS A 558 -12.85 -29.22 20.71
N ILE A 559 -12.59 -28.85 19.45
CA ILE A 559 -11.22 -28.77 18.90
C ILE A 559 -10.39 -27.69 19.61
N ARG A 560 -10.93 -26.47 19.80
CA ARG A 560 -10.23 -25.38 20.50
C ARG A 560 -9.89 -25.72 21.96
N GLN A 561 -10.72 -26.56 22.60
CA GLN A 561 -10.47 -27.08 23.95
C GLN A 561 -9.62 -28.37 23.98
N GLY A 562 -9.20 -28.91 22.83
CA GLY A 562 -8.39 -30.15 22.74
C GLY A 562 -9.17 -31.46 22.91
N ASN A 563 -10.50 -31.44 22.98
CA ASN A 563 -11.37 -32.59 23.23
C ASN A 563 -11.73 -33.36 21.94
N ILE A 564 -10.71 -33.98 21.33
CA ILE A 564 -10.81 -34.65 20.00
C ILE A 564 -11.82 -35.82 19.99
N SER A 565 -12.00 -36.53 21.10
CA SER A 565 -12.95 -37.65 21.19
C SER A 565 -14.41 -37.21 21.05
N ALA A 566 -14.78 -36.06 21.63
CA ALA A 566 -16.10 -35.46 21.47
C ALA A 566 -16.26 -34.83 20.07
N ALA A 567 -15.19 -34.25 19.52
CA ALA A 567 -15.19 -33.78 18.13
C ALA A 567 -15.47 -34.93 17.13
N ARG A 568 -14.90 -36.12 17.35
CA ARG A 568 -15.07 -37.29 16.46
C ARG A 568 -16.54 -37.73 16.32
N SER A 569 -17.34 -37.70 17.39
CA SER A 569 -18.75 -38.11 17.31
C SER A 569 -19.60 -37.12 16.51
N LEU A 570 -19.37 -35.81 16.68
CA LEU A 570 -20.00 -34.76 15.88
C LEU A 570 -19.57 -34.82 14.42
N TRP A 571 -18.29 -35.09 14.15
CA TRP A 571 -17.76 -35.24 12.79
C TRP A 571 -18.38 -36.43 12.04
N ILE A 572 -18.56 -37.58 12.71
CA ILE A 572 -19.26 -38.74 12.12
C ILE A 572 -20.69 -38.38 11.73
N MET A 573 -21.41 -37.59 12.54
CA MET A 573 -22.75 -37.10 12.20
C MET A 573 -22.71 -36.20 10.96
N LEU A 574 -21.83 -35.19 10.94
CA LEU A 574 -21.67 -34.27 9.80
C LEU A 574 -21.31 -35.01 8.50
N ASN A 575 -20.44 -36.02 8.57
CA ASN A 575 -20.04 -36.81 7.41
C ASN A 575 -21.16 -37.76 6.92
N THR A 576 -21.95 -38.35 7.82
CA THR A 576 -23.02 -39.30 7.42
C THR A 576 -24.34 -38.65 7.03
N VAL A 577 -24.67 -37.49 7.61
CA VAL A 577 -26.00 -36.87 7.51
C VAL A 577 -25.97 -35.52 6.78
N GLY A 578 -24.84 -34.80 6.81
CA GLY A 578 -24.72 -33.47 6.21
C GLY A 578 -24.73 -33.45 4.68
N GLN A 579 -25.39 -32.44 4.11
CA GLN A 579 -25.16 -32.06 2.72
C GLN A 579 -23.75 -31.44 2.61
N ALA A 580 -22.99 -31.83 1.58
CA ALA A 580 -21.66 -31.29 1.34
C ALA A 580 -21.74 -29.90 0.70
N THR A 581 -21.89 -28.87 1.53
CA THR A 581 -21.88 -27.46 1.11
C THR A 581 -20.44 -26.92 1.06
N PRO A 582 -20.17 -25.82 0.33
CA PRO A 582 -18.86 -25.15 0.33
C PRO A 582 -18.37 -24.78 1.73
N ASP A 583 -19.26 -24.31 2.60
CA ASP A 583 -19.01 -23.92 4.00
C ASP A 583 -18.41 -25.04 4.88
N MET A 584 -18.46 -26.31 4.42
CA MET A 584 -17.81 -27.43 5.09
C MET A 584 -16.29 -27.50 4.88
N VAL A 585 -15.68 -26.66 4.03
CA VAL A 585 -14.21 -26.63 3.82
C VAL A 585 -13.46 -26.26 5.10
N GLN A 586 -13.78 -25.13 5.73
CA GLN A 586 -13.12 -24.70 6.99
C GLN A 586 -13.29 -25.70 8.16
N PRO A 587 -14.50 -26.25 8.45
CA PRO A 587 -14.67 -27.34 9.42
C PRO A 587 -13.80 -28.57 9.13
N THR A 588 -13.70 -28.98 7.86
CA THR A 588 -12.86 -30.10 7.42
C THR A 588 -11.39 -29.81 7.71
N ALA A 589 -10.92 -28.61 7.37
CA ALA A 589 -9.56 -28.17 7.62
C ALA A 589 -9.26 -28.15 9.12
N MET A 590 -10.13 -27.57 9.94
CA MET A 590 -9.98 -27.48 11.39
C MET A 590 -9.87 -28.86 12.06
N TYR A 591 -10.78 -29.77 11.72
CA TYR A 591 -10.79 -31.12 12.27
C TYR A 591 -9.57 -31.93 11.84
N THR A 592 -9.17 -31.82 10.56
CA THR A 592 -7.97 -32.48 10.05
C THR A 592 -6.71 -31.95 10.73
N LEU A 593 -6.57 -30.63 10.90
CA LEU A 593 -5.46 -30.01 11.65
C LEU A 593 -5.39 -30.52 13.10
N ALA A 594 -6.54 -30.74 13.76
CA ALA A 594 -6.60 -31.32 15.09
C ALA A 594 -6.12 -32.79 15.11
N GLN A 595 -6.53 -33.60 14.14
CA GLN A 595 -6.07 -34.99 14.01
C GLN A 595 -4.57 -35.09 13.67
N LEU A 596 -4.06 -34.20 12.81
CA LEU A 596 -2.63 -34.09 12.51
C LEU A 596 -1.83 -33.75 13.78
N LYS A 597 -2.25 -32.74 14.55
CA LYS A 597 -1.61 -32.38 15.84
C LYS A 597 -1.68 -33.48 16.90
N SER A 598 -2.66 -34.39 16.82
CA SER A 598 -2.82 -35.53 17.74
C SER A 598 -2.09 -36.81 17.33
N GLY A 599 -1.52 -36.84 16.12
CA GLY A 599 -0.82 -38.01 15.56
C GLY A 599 -1.71 -38.99 14.76
N HIS A 600 -3.01 -38.74 14.64
CA HIS A 600 -3.94 -39.58 13.86
C HIS A 600 -3.95 -39.17 12.37
N ILE A 601 -2.76 -39.21 11.75
CA ILE A 601 -2.51 -38.60 10.45
C ILE A 601 -3.27 -39.30 9.32
N ASP A 602 -3.26 -40.64 9.30
CA ASP A 602 -3.92 -41.43 8.26
C ASP A 602 -5.45 -41.23 8.26
N GLU A 603 -6.08 -41.22 9.45
CA GLU A 603 -7.53 -40.98 9.58
C GLU A 603 -7.90 -39.56 9.14
N GLY A 604 -7.18 -38.54 9.64
CA GLY A 604 -7.47 -37.13 9.34
C GLY A 604 -7.35 -36.79 7.85
N LEU A 605 -6.30 -37.25 7.17
CA LEU A 605 -6.08 -36.97 5.75
C LEU A 605 -7.08 -37.73 4.85
N HIS A 606 -7.46 -38.94 5.23
CA HIS A 606 -8.47 -39.72 4.49
C HIS A 606 -9.85 -39.07 4.59
N GLU A 607 -10.26 -38.66 5.79
CA GLU A 607 -11.53 -37.96 6.00
C GLU A 607 -11.57 -36.59 5.28
N ALA A 608 -10.45 -35.85 5.24
CA ALA A 608 -10.32 -34.63 4.47
C ALA A 608 -10.58 -34.83 2.96
N ARG A 609 -9.89 -35.80 2.34
CA ARG A 609 -10.06 -36.12 0.91
C ARG A 609 -11.49 -36.54 0.59
N ASN A 610 -12.10 -37.35 1.45
CA ASN A 610 -13.49 -37.81 1.28
C ASN A 610 -14.51 -36.65 1.38
N MET A 611 -14.26 -35.64 2.21
CA MET A 611 -15.13 -34.47 2.28
C MET A 611 -14.87 -33.51 1.10
N PHE A 612 -13.62 -33.20 0.79
CA PHE A 612 -13.27 -32.31 -0.34
C PHE A 612 -13.69 -32.86 -1.72
N THR A 613 -13.72 -34.18 -1.92
CA THR A 613 -14.30 -34.80 -3.13
C THR A 613 -15.81 -34.55 -3.21
N ARG A 614 -16.55 -34.74 -2.11
CA ARG A 614 -18.00 -34.49 -2.04
C ARG A 614 -18.35 -33.02 -2.26
N ILE A 615 -17.61 -32.10 -1.63
CA ILE A 615 -17.81 -30.65 -1.79
C ILE A 615 -17.59 -30.22 -3.25
N ARG A 616 -16.50 -30.67 -3.89
CA ARG A 616 -16.25 -30.38 -5.32
C ARG A 616 -17.35 -30.92 -6.24
N ASN A 617 -17.83 -32.14 -5.99
CA ASN A 617 -18.94 -32.74 -6.75
C ASN A 617 -20.27 -31.99 -6.57
N ALA A 618 -20.52 -31.38 -5.41
CA ALA A 618 -21.68 -30.52 -5.19
C ALA A 618 -21.53 -29.15 -5.88
N SER A 619 -20.35 -28.53 -5.75
CA SER A 619 -20.02 -27.20 -6.29
C SER A 619 -19.89 -27.16 -7.83
N ALA A 620 -19.64 -28.30 -8.48
CA ALA A 620 -19.50 -28.42 -9.94
C ALA A 620 -20.69 -27.91 -10.79
N LYS A 621 -21.84 -27.62 -10.18
CA LYS A 621 -23.02 -27.04 -10.85
C LYS A 621 -23.00 -25.51 -10.98
N GLN A 622 -22.09 -24.81 -10.29
CA GLN A 622 -22.01 -23.34 -10.25
C GLN A 622 -20.57 -22.88 -10.49
N SER A 623 -20.30 -22.36 -11.69
CA SER A 623 -18.93 -22.10 -12.15
C SER A 623 -18.12 -21.13 -11.28
N THR A 624 -18.77 -20.10 -10.72
CA THR A 624 -18.12 -19.07 -9.89
C THR A 624 -17.75 -19.61 -8.51
N VAL A 625 -18.72 -20.18 -7.80
CA VAL A 625 -18.53 -20.83 -6.49
C VAL A 625 -17.47 -21.94 -6.56
N SER A 626 -17.39 -22.64 -7.69
CA SER A 626 -16.39 -23.68 -7.95
C SER A 626 -14.94 -23.18 -7.98
N ALA A 627 -14.68 -21.90 -8.27
CA ALA A 627 -13.34 -21.33 -8.21
C ALA A 627 -12.89 -21.07 -6.76
N SER A 628 -13.65 -20.26 -6.02
CA SER A 628 -13.40 -19.96 -4.60
C SER A 628 -13.31 -21.23 -3.73
N THR A 629 -14.22 -22.20 -3.96
CA THR A 629 -14.18 -23.50 -3.25
C THR A 629 -12.85 -24.24 -3.47
N ARG A 630 -12.27 -24.19 -4.69
CA ARG A 630 -10.97 -24.83 -4.96
C ARG A 630 -9.83 -24.08 -4.28
N GLU A 631 -9.86 -22.74 -4.27
CA GLU A 631 -8.84 -21.91 -3.62
C GLU A 631 -8.75 -22.20 -2.12
N GLN A 632 -9.88 -22.20 -1.41
CA GLN A 632 -9.94 -22.55 0.02
C GLN A 632 -9.45 -23.99 0.30
N ILE A 633 -9.71 -24.94 -0.60
CA ILE A 633 -9.18 -26.32 -0.49
C ILE A 633 -7.66 -26.35 -0.69
N THR A 634 -7.12 -25.64 -1.69
CA THR A 634 -5.66 -25.54 -1.90
C THR A 634 -4.98 -24.93 -0.68
N GLU A 635 -5.55 -23.87 -0.12
CA GLU A 635 -5.04 -23.23 1.08
C GLU A 635 -5.10 -24.17 2.31
N SER A 636 -6.20 -24.91 2.49
CA SER A 636 -6.32 -25.94 3.51
C SER A 636 -5.20 -27.00 3.39
N LEU A 637 -4.86 -27.42 2.18
CA LEU A 637 -3.74 -28.34 1.92
C LEU A 637 -2.38 -27.69 2.27
N HIS A 638 -2.16 -26.40 1.94
CA HIS A 638 -0.97 -25.66 2.39
C HIS A 638 -0.82 -25.64 3.91
N LEU A 639 -1.92 -25.43 4.66
CA LEU A 639 -1.93 -25.47 6.13
C LEU A 639 -1.60 -26.86 6.67
N PHE A 640 -2.17 -27.92 6.10
CA PHE A 640 -1.81 -29.30 6.46
C PHE A 640 -0.31 -29.55 6.27
N GLY A 641 0.25 -29.11 5.14
CA GLY A 641 1.68 -29.23 4.85
C GLY A 641 2.55 -28.47 5.85
N ARG A 642 2.18 -27.24 6.21
CA ARG A 642 2.89 -26.45 7.24
C ARG A 642 2.93 -27.21 8.57
N VAL A 643 1.81 -27.75 9.04
CA VAL A 643 1.73 -28.49 10.31
C VAL A 643 2.51 -29.81 10.27
N LEU A 644 2.42 -30.56 9.17
CA LEU A 644 3.20 -31.81 8.99
C LEU A 644 4.72 -31.55 9.05
N MET A 645 5.18 -30.48 8.40
CA MET A 645 6.60 -30.09 8.41
C MET A 645 7.05 -29.58 9.79
N GLN A 646 6.22 -28.78 10.49
CA GLN A 646 6.51 -28.29 11.85
C GLN A 646 6.57 -29.42 12.88
N THR A 647 5.68 -30.41 12.78
CA THR A 647 5.64 -31.57 13.68
C THR A 647 6.68 -32.65 13.34
N ALA A 648 7.42 -32.48 12.22
CA ALA A 648 8.37 -33.45 11.68
C ALA A 648 7.75 -34.87 11.53
N ALA A 649 6.48 -34.91 11.15
CA ALA A 649 5.69 -36.13 11.16
C ALA A 649 6.17 -37.15 10.12
N VAL A 650 6.26 -38.42 10.53
CA VAL A 650 6.56 -39.54 9.61
C VAL A 650 5.26 -39.96 8.91
N LEU A 651 5.09 -39.54 7.67
CA LEU A 651 3.96 -39.94 6.82
C LEU A 651 4.04 -41.43 6.46
N SER A 652 2.91 -42.13 6.54
CA SER A 652 2.76 -43.46 5.95
C SER A 652 2.68 -43.36 4.41
N PRO A 653 3.01 -44.42 3.66
CA PRO A 653 2.82 -44.42 2.20
C PRO A 653 1.38 -44.14 1.77
N GLN A 654 0.39 -44.53 2.58
CA GLN A 654 -1.04 -44.30 2.33
C GLN A 654 -1.42 -42.83 2.56
N SER A 655 -0.89 -42.20 3.62
CA SER A 655 -1.03 -40.76 3.87
C SER A 655 -0.39 -39.92 2.77
N SER A 656 0.85 -40.23 2.38
CA SER A 656 1.55 -39.52 1.30
C SER A 656 0.78 -39.58 -0.02
N MET A 657 0.23 -40.74 -0.38
CA MET A 657 -0.62 -40.85 -1.58
C MET A 657 -1.95 -40.12 -1.45
N THR A 658 -2.59 -40.15 -0.27
CA THR A 658 -3.83 -39.42 -0.03
C THR A 658 -3.65 -37.90 -0.22
N LEU A 659 -2.51 -37.36 0.23
CA LEU A 659 -2.10 -35.98 -0.01
C LEU A 659 -1.85 -35.68 -1.49
N LEU A 660 -1.05 -36.51 -2.18
CA LEU A 660 -0.75 -36.34 -3.61
C LEU A 660 -2.03 -36.37 -4.47
N TRP A 661 -2.95 -37.29 -4.18
CA TRP A 661 -4.25 -37.32 -4.82
C TRP A 661 -5.08 -36.07 -4.52
N SER A 662 -5.18 -35.63 -3.26
CA SER A 662 -5.99 -34.45 -2.90
C SER A 662 -5.51 -33.16 -3.58
N MET A 663 -4.19 -33.01 -3.79
CA MET A 663 -3.61 -31.91 -4.56
C MET A 663 -3.98 -31.99 -6.05
N VAL A 664 -3.68 -33.13 -6.71
CA VAL A 664 -3.93 -33.31 -8.15
C VAL A 664 -5.42 -33.23 -8.49
N GLU A 665 -6.27 -33.77 -7.63
CA GLU A 665 -7.73 -33.66 -7.72
C GLU A 665 -8.26 -32.21 -7.63
N ASN A 666 -7.48 -31.27 -7.08
CA ASN A 666 -7.82 -29.86 -7.01
C ASN A 666 -7.25 -29.02 -8.17
N GLY A 667 -6.42 -29.63 -9.03
CA GLY A 667 -5.89 -29.02 -10.26
C GLY A 667 -4.45 -28.50 -10.19
N GLY A 668 -3.73 -28.69 -9.08
CA GLY A 668 -2.36 -28.20 -8.92
C GLY A 668 -1.57 -28.91 -7.81
N LEU A 669 -0.23 -28.90 -7.92
CA LEU A 669 0.67 -29.50 -6.93
C LEU A 669 1.25 -28.42 -6.01
N VAL A 670 0.96 -28.50 -4.71
CA VAL A 670 1.57 -27.63 -3.70
C VAL A 670 3.02 -28.05 -3.49
N SER A 671 3.97 -27.38 -4.16
CA SER A 671 5.36 -27.85 -4.28
C SER A 671 5.98 -28.31 -2.95
N PRO A 672 6.03 -27.52 -1.85
CA PRO A 672 6.69 -27.94 -0.60
C PRO A 672 6.08 -29.18 0.05
N LEU A 673 4.75 -29.32 -0.07
CA LEU A 673 4.00 -30.46 0.47
C LEU A 673 4.17 -31.71 -0.41
N ALA A 674 4.21 -31.54 -1.73
CA ALA A 674 4.53 -32.60 -2.66
C ALA A 674 5.95 -33.14 -2.42
N GLU A 675 6.95 -32.27 -2.18
CA GLU A 675 8.31 -32.73 -1.86
C GLU A 675 8.33 -33.55 -0.56
N HIS A 676 7.64 -33.07 0.49
CA HIS A 676 7.58 -33.75 1.78
C HIS A 676 6.84 -35.10 1.71
N ALA A 677 5.72 -35.15 0.97
CA ALA A 677 4.96 -36.37 0.71
C ALA A 677 5.75 -37.40 -0.11
N VAL A 678 6.57 -36.96 -1.08
CA VAL A 678 7.44 -37.86 -1.86
C VAL A 678 8.72 -38.24 -1.10
N ALA A 679 9.26 -37.36 -0.26
CA ALA A 679 10.47 -37.65 0.54
C ALA A 679 10.26 -38.75 1.58
N SER A 680 9.03 -38.88 2.10
CA SER A 680 8.60 -39.93 3.03
C SER A 680 8.36 -41.30 2.36
N LEU A 681 8.26 -41.37 1.03
CA LEU A 681 8.14 -42.64 0.29
C LEU A 681 9.47 -43.41 0.29
N GLY A 682 9.64 -44.28 1.28
CA GLY A 682 10.75 -45.23 1.35
C GLY A 682 10.66 -46.39 0.33
N PRO A 683 11.76 -47.12 0.08
CA PRO A 683 11.81 -48.19 -0.93
C PRO A 683 10.84 -49.35 -0.69
N MET A 684 10.59 -49.68 0.58
CA MET A 684 9.57 -50.66 0.97
C MET A 684 8.14 -50.15 0.75
N GLY A 685 7.91 -48.84 0.83
CA GLY A 685 6.63 -48.23 0.48
C GLY A 685 6.41 -48.30 -1.03
N ILE A 686 7.39 -47.84 -1.82
CA ILE A 686 7.35 -47.79 -3.30
C ILE A 686 7.02 -49.17 -3.92
N SER A 687 7.62 -50.24 -3.39
CA SER A 687 7.38 -51.62 -3.88
C SER A 687 6.03 -52.22 -3.48
N GLN A 688 5.25 -51.57 -2.61
CA GLN A 688 3.93 -52.01 -2.15
C GLN A 688 2.77 -51.12 -2.67
N MET A 689 3.07 -50.12 -3.53
CA MET A 689 2.07 -49.19 -4.06
C MET A 689 1.16 -49.84 -5.10
N SER A 690 -0.06 -49.31 -5.26
CA SER A 690 -0.92 -49.68 -6.38
C SER A 690 -0.34 -49.15 -7.70
N PRO A 691 -0.65 -49.77 -8.86
CA PRO A 691 -0.16 -49.30 -10.16
C PRO A 691 -0.59 -47.85 -10.49
N THR A 692 -1.78 -47.44 -10.04
CA THR A 692 -2.27 -46.06 -10.16
C THR A 692 -1.51 -45.08 -9.27
N ASP A 693 -1.21 -45.47 -8.03
CA ASP A 693 -0.48 -44.63 -7.08
C ASP A 693 1.00 -44.47 -7.51
N LEU A 694 1.63 -45.54 -7.98
CA LEU A 694 3.00 -45.51 -8.48
C LEU A 694 3.12 -44.62 -9.73
N THR A 695 2.12 -44.66 -10.62
CA THR A 695 2.07 -43.77 -11.81
C THR A 695 1.97 -42.30 -11.38
N LEU A 696 1.12 -41.96 -10.41
CA LEU A 696 0.98 -40.60 -9.91
C LEU A 696 2.25 -40.10 -9.20
N ALA A 697 2.82 -40.89 -8.29
CA ALA A 697 4.06 -40.55 -7.60
C ALA A 697 5.23 -40.32 -8.57
N LEU A 698 5.28 -41.13 -9.64
CA LEU A 698 6.28 -41.03 -10.70
C LEU A 698 6.06 -39.80 -11.60
N GLN A 699 4.81 -39.44 -11.93
CA GLN A 699 4.47 -38.16 -12.59
C GLN A 699 4.94 -36.95 -11.78
N VAL A 700 4.63 -36.92 -10.47
CA VAL A 700 4.98 -35.82 -9.56
C VAL A 700 6.50 -35.67 -9.47
N GLN A 701 7.22 -36.77 -9.19
CA GLN A 701 8.67 -36.74 -9.07
C GLN A 701 9.38 -36.44 -10.41
N ALA A 702 8.82 -36.88 -11.56
CA ALA A 702 9.30 -36.49 -12.88
C ALA A 702 9.12 -34.98 -13.11
N GLY A 703 7.93 -34.46 -12.81
CA GLY A 703 7.60 -33.03 -12.94
C GLY A 703 8.51 -32.14 -12.08
N MET A 704 8.73 -32.50 -10.82
CA MET A 704 9.67 -31.80 -9.93
C MET A 704 11.11 -31.81 -10.45
N LEU A 705 11.58 -32.94 -11.01
CA LEU A 705 12.90 -33.02 -11.63
C LEU A 705 12.97 -32.22 -12.93
N ALA A 706 11.89 -32.12 -13.71
CA ALA A 706 11.84 -31.38 -14.97
C ALA A 706 11.81 -29.85 -14.74
N SER A 707 10.94 -29.37 -13.86
CA SER A 707 10.40 -28.00 -13.89
C SER A 707 11.31 -26.88 -13.39
N ASN A 708 12.29 -27.12 -12.51
CA ASN A 708 12.95 -26.04 -11.78
C ASN A 708 14.48 -25.96 -11.88
N SER A 709 15.00 -24.75 -11.70
CA SER A 709 16.41 -24.38 -11.88
C SER A 709 17.07 -23.91 -10.57
N ALA A 710 18.29 -24.36 -10.34
CA ALA A 710 19.28 -23.73 -9.44
C ALA A 710 19.04 -23.74 -7.91
N MET A 711 18.42 -24.77 -7.34
CA MET A 711 18.66 -25.16 -5.94
C MET A 711 19.30 -26.55 -5.81
N VAL A 712 20.03 -26.75 -4.71
CA VAL A 712 20.79 -27.97 -4.42
C VAL A 712 19.81 -29.11 -4.11
N PHE A 713 19.67 -30.07 -5.03
CA PHE A 713 18.95 -31.30 -4.73
C PHE A 713 19.61 -32.04 -3.56
N ASP A 714 18.79 -32.45 -2.58
CA ASP A 714 19.18 -33.55 -1.71
C ASP A 714 19.44 -34.80 -2.57
N VAL A 715 20.53 -35.52 -2.25
CA VAL A 715 21.06 -36.66 -3.02
C VAL A 715 19.99 -37.76 -3.19
N ALA A 716 18.99 -37.80 -2.30
CA ALA A 716 17.92 -38.77 -2.35
C ALA A 716 16.84 -38.53 -3.43
N HIS A 717 16.65 -37.33 -4.01
CA HIS A 717 15.60 -37.13 -5.04
C HIS A 717 15.86 -37.93 -6.34
N PRO A 718 17.07 -37.85 -6.95
CA PRO A 718 17.47 -38.72 -8.06
C PRO A 718 17.33 -40.21 -7.74
N VAL A 719 17.68 -40.62 -6.52
CA VAL A 719 17.67 -42.03 -6.09
C VAL A 719 16.26 -42.57 -5.89
N ARG A 720 15.33 -41.77 -5.33
CA ARG A 720 13.91 -42.12 -5.21
C ARG A 720 13.26 -42.28 -6.58
N PHE A 721 13.48 -41.33 -7.50
CA PHE A 721 12.96 -41.42 -8.88
C PHE A 721 13.50 -42.66 -9.60
N ALA A 722 14.80 -42.90 -9.51
CA ALA A 722 15.46 -44.09 -10.05
C ALA A 722 14.80 -45.40 -9.56
N HIS A 723 14.49 -45.50 -8.27
CA HIS A 723 13.81 -46.67 -7.71
C HIS A 723 12.36 -46.78 -8.19
N MET A 724 11.60 -45.67 -8.24
CA MET A 724 10.21 -45.65 -8.73
C MET A 724 10.14 -46.11 -10.19
N LEU A 725 11.05 -45.62 -11.04
CA LEU A 725 11.14 -45.98 -12.45
C LEU A 725 11.53 -47.46 -12.64
N ASP A 726 12.48 -47.98 -11.87
CA ASP A 726 12.85 -49.41 -11.95
C ASP A 726 11.68 -50.32 -11.49
N THR A 727 10.96 -49.95 -10.43
CA THR A 727 9.73 -50.67 -10.02
C THR A 727 8.63 -50.59 -11.08
N ALA A 728 8.41 -49.44 -11.72
CA ALA A 728 7.41 -49.29 -12.77
C ALA A 728 7.74 -50.12 -14.03
N LEU A 729 9.03 -50.16 -14.42
CA LEU A 729 9.52 -50.96 -15.54
C LEU A 729 9.44 -52.46 -15.27
N THR A 730 9.81 -52.91 -14.05
CA THR A 730 9.66 -54.33 -13.66
C THR A 730 8.21 -54.77 -13.52
N ALA A 731 7.30 -53.86 -13.21
CA ALA A 731 5.85 -54.09 -13.17
C ALA A 731 5.16 -53.99 -14.55
N SER A 732 5.89 -53.62 -15.61
CA SER A 732 5.36 -53.43 -16.98
C SER A 732 4.14 -52.49 -17.05
N LEU A 733 4.20 -51.35 -16.36
CA LEU A 733 3.09 -50.40 -16.33
C LEU A 733 2.86 -49.71 -17.68
N PRO A 734 1.60 -49.62 -18.17
CA PRO A 734 1.27 -48.76 -19.30
C PRO A 734 1.41 -47.29 -18.87
N LEU A 735 2.27 -46.56 -19.57
CA LEU A 735 2.56 -45.15 -19.31
C LEU A 735 1.95 -44.29 -20.42
N ASP A 736 1.10 -43.33 -20.06
CA ASP A 736 0.50 -42.40 -21.03
C ASP A 736 1.57 -41.51 -21.67
N ALA A 737 1.33 -41.04 -22.90
CA ALA A 737 2.26 -40.21 -23.67
C ALA A 737 2.73 -38.94 -22.92
N TYR A 738 1.87 -38.34 -22.09
CA TYR A 738 2.26 -37.23 -21.22
C TYR A 738 3.31 -37.66 -20.18
N THR A 739 3.09 -38.81 -19.53
CA THR A 739 4.03 -39.34 -18.53
C THR A 739 5.37 -39.72 -19.15
N SER A 740 5.39 -40.35 -20.32
CA SER A 740 6.64 -40.71 -20.99
C SER A 740 7.48 -39.47 -21.32
N THR A 741 6.87 -38.38 -21.81
CA THR A 741 7.61 -37.13 -22.09
C THR A 741 8.18 -36.46 -20.83
N LEU A 742 7.47 -36.51 -19.70
CA LEU A 742 8.00 -36.04 -18.41
C LEU A 742 9.15 -36.92 -17.91
N ILE A 743 9.03 -38.24 -18.05
CA ILE A 743 10.08 -39.20 -17.70
C ILE A 743 11.32 -38.96 -18.55
N ASP A 744 11.19 -38.76 -19.86
CA ASP A 744 12.32 -38.45 -20.77
C ASP A 744 13.09 -37.21 -20.30
N GLN A 745 12.37 -36.13 -19.96
CA GLN A 745 12.96 -34.89 -19.45
C GLN A 745 13.66 -35.08 -18.10
N ALA A 746 13.13 -35.92 -17.21
CA ALA A 746 13.72 -36.23 -15.92
C ALA A 746 14.94 -37.18 -16.03
N VAL A 747 14.85 -38.21 -16.87
CA VAL A 747 15.92 -39.21 -17.11
C VAL A 747 17.16 -38.56 -17.72
N ALA A 748 17.00 -37.54 -18.58
CA ALA A 748 18.11 -36.75 -19.10
C ALA A 748 18.99 -36.12 -18.00
N LYS A 749 18.41 -35.77 -16.84
CA LYS A 749 19.13 -35.18 -15.70
C LYS A 749 19.85 -36.22 -14.82
N LEU A 750 19.64 -37.53 -15.05
CA LEU A 750 20.22 -38.64 -14.27
C LEU A 750 21.46 -39.27 -14.90
N TYR A 751 21.84 -38.84 -16.10
CA TYR A 751 22.94 -39.40 -16.89
C TYR A 751 24.28 -39.48 -16.13
N THR A 752 24.54 -38.50 -15.25
CA THR A 752 25.77 -38.44 -14.44
C THR A 752 25.73 -39.30 -13.17
N SER A 753 24.56 -39.74 -12.72
CA SER A 753 24.38 -40.45 -11.43
C SER A 753 24.01 -41.93 -11.55
N ARG A 754 23.18 -42.32 -12.54
CA ARG A 754 22.71 -43.71 -12.73
C ARG A 754 22.52 -44.05 -14.24
N PRO A 755 23.61 -44.28 -14.99
CA PRO A 755 23.55 -44.59 -16.42
C PRO A 755 22.88 -45.95 -16.72
N ASP A 756 22.80 -46.84 -15.74
CA ASP A 756 22.14 -48.14 -15.83
C ASP A 756 20.62 -48.03 -16.00
N ILE A 757 20.00 -47.02 -15.39
CA ILE A 757 18.55 -46.79 -15.47
C ILE A 757 18.18 -46.03 -16.74
N VAL A 758 19.03 -45.09 -17.18
CA VAL A 758 18.91 -44.46 -18.51
C VAL A 758 18.86 -45.53 -19.60
N LYS A 759 19.74 -46.54 -19.52
CA LYS A 759 19.73 -47.65 -20.46
C LYS A 759 18.46 -48.50 -20.38
N LYS A 760 18.01 -48.89 -19.18
CA LYS A 760 16.74 -49.65 -19.01
C LYS A 760 15.52 -48.90 -19.60
N TRP A 761 15.49 -47.58 -19.50
CA TRP A 761 14.45 -46.74 -20.08
C TRP A 761 14.54 -46.68 -21.62
N GLN A 762 15.75 -46.55 -22.17
CA GLN A 762 16.00 -46.63 -23.62
C GLN A 762 15.62 -48.01 -24.18
N ASP A 763 16.02 -49.10 -23.52
CA ASP A 763 15.65 -50.47 -23.89
C ASP A 763 14.10 -50.65 -23.89
N HIS A 764 13.38 -50.00 -22.96
CA HIS A 764 11.91 -50.04 -22.89
C HIS A 764 11.23 -49.24 -24.04
N LEU A 765 11.79 -48.07 -24.40
CA LEU A 765 11.34 -47.29 -25.57
C LEU A 765 11.63 -48.02 -26.90
N GLU A 766 12.77 -48.71 -27.01
CA GLU A 766 13.06 -49.53 -28.18
C GLU A 766 12.09 -50.71 -28.31
N VAL A 767 11.77 -51.40 -27.21
CA VAL A 767 10.78 -52.50 -27.20
C VAL A 767 9.37 -52.01 -27.55
N SER A 768 8.94 -50.83 -27.11
CA SER A 768 7.64 -50.27 -27.52
C SER A 768 7.61 -49.86 -29.00
N SER A 769 8.73 -49.33 -29.52
CA SER A 769 8.86 -48.98 -30.95
C SER A 769 8.86 -50.20 -31.88
N GLN A 770 9.43 -51.34 -31.45
CA GLN A 770 9.46 -52.57 -32.25
C GLN A 770 8.10 -53.31 -32.33
N GLY A 771 7.10 -52.87 -31.56
CA GLY A 771 5.74 -53.40 -31.64
C GLY A 771 4.98 -53.05 -32.93
N SER A 772 5.49 -52.12 -33.76
CA SER A 772 4.79 -51.65 -34.96
C SER A 772 5.73 -51.39 -36.14
N MET A 773 6.16 -52.44 -36.84
CA MET A 773 6.30 -52.46 -38.31
C MET A 773 6.42 -53.89 -38.86
N VAL A 774 5.46 -54.28 -39.70
CA VAL A 774 5.47 -55.54 -40.46
C VAL A 774 5.96 -55.28 -41.89
N SER A 775 7.07 -55.94 -42.23
CA SER A 775 7.47 -56.44 -43.56
C SER A 775 7.83 -55.46 -44.72
N ASP A 776 8.99 -55.76 -45.32
CA ASP A 776 9.31 -55.69 -46.77
C ASP A 776 9.26 -54.31 -47.51
N ARG A 777 10.25 -53.89 -48.31
CA ARG A 777 11.22 -54.67 -49.13
C ARG A 777 12.46 -53.85 -49.57
N ARG A 778 13.52 -54.59 -49.92
CA ARG A 778 14.83 -54.23 -50.55
C ARG A 778 14.68 -53.20 -51.71
N SER A 779 15.69 -52.37 -52.06
CA SER A 779 16.96 -52.72 -52.79
C SER A 779 17.88 -51.46 -52.87
N PRO A 780 19.15 -51.47 -53.39
CA PRO A 780 20.27 -50.90 -52.60
C PRO A 780 21.28 -49.97 -53.34
N VAL A 781 22.36 -49.60 -52.61
CA VAL A 781 23.67 -49.08 -53.07
C VAL A 781 23.80 -47.60 -53.50
N SER A 782 24.48 -46.82 -52.66
CA SER A 782 25.69 -46.09 -53.06
C SER A 782 26.71 -46.16 -51.92
N MET A 783 28.02 -46.19 -52.23
CA MET A 783 29.10 -46.36 -51.26
C MET A 783 29.91 -45.07 -51.04
N ALA A 784 30.56 -45.02 -49.86
CA ALA A 784 31.71 -44.18 -49.51
C ALA A 784 31.40 -42.66 -49.30
N GLU A 785 32.00 -41.95 -48.34
CA GLU A 785 33.16 -42.25 -47.48
C GLU A 785 32.89 -41.93 -45.99
N THR A 786 33.68 -42.55 -45.10
CA THR A 786 33.68 -42.27 -43.66
C THR A 786 34.55 -41.07 -43.29
N SER A 787 34.01 -40.10 -42.53
CA SER A 787 34.81 -39.18 -41.72
C SER A 787 34.24 -39.08 -40.29
N ILE A 788 35.10 -39.38 -39.31
CA ILE A 788 34.80 -39.20 -37.89
C ILE A 788 35.16 -37.76 -37.52
N THR A 789 34.29 -37.00 -36.85
CA THR A 789 34.56 -36.23 -35.59
C THR A 789 33.61 -35.04 -35.35
N THR A 790 33.47 -34.74 -34.04
CA THR A 790 32.89 -33.54 -33.39
C THR A 790 31.36 -33.42 -33.26
N PRO A 791 30.84 -33.09 -32.05
CA PRO A 791 29.45 -32.68 -31.85
C PRO A 791 29.25 -31.23 -32.28
N SER A 792 28.05 -30.91 -32.76
CA SER A 792 27.68 -29.56 -33.18
C SER A 792 27.63 -28.57 -32.01
N ILE A 793 28.67 -27.76 -31.86
CA ILE A 793 28.65 -26.57 -31.01
C ILE A 793 27.79 -25.50 -31.70
N SER A 794 26.80 -24.95 -30.99
CA SER A 794 26.01 -23.81 -31.47
C SER A 794 26.92 -22.58 -31.68
N PRO A 795 26.79 -21.84 -32.80
CA PRO A 795 27.78 -20.83 -33.20
C PRO A 795 27.93 -19.62 -32.25
N ASP A 796 27.00 -19.39 -31.33
CA ASP A 796 26.99 -18.20 -30.46
C ASP A 796 27.94 -18.22 -29.25
N SER A 797 28.52 -19.38 -28.89
CA SER A 797 29.34 -19.53 -27.67
C SER A 797 30.86 -19.52 -27.90
N PHE A 798 31.33 -19.23 -29.11
CA PHE A 798 32.76 -19.31 -29.46
C PHE A 798 33.52 -18.01 -29.13
N ASP A 799 34.42 -18.09 -28.15
CA ASP A 799 35.42 -17.05 -27.84
C ASP A 799 36.81 -17.45 -28.38
N PRO A 800 37.39 -16.73 -29.37
CA PRO A 800 38.71 -17.05 -29.92
C PRO A 800 39.85 -16.93 -28.90
N TYR A 801 39.68 -16.15 -27.82
CA TYR A 801 40.71 -15.89 -26.80
C TYR A 801 40.63 -16.85 -25.60
N ALA A 802 39.60 -17.70 -25.51
CA ALA A 802 39.41 -18.62 -24.39
C ALA A 802 40.62 -19.56 -24.15
N HIS A 803 41.34 -19.94 -25.20
CA HIS A 803 42.51 -20.83 -25.10
C HIS A 803 43.74 -20.21 -24.42
N VAL A 804 43.80 -18.86 -24.32
CA VAL A 804 44.88 -18.10 -23.67
C VAL A 804 44.45 -17.58 -22.27
N THR A 805 43.18 -17.78 -21.91
CA THR A 805 42.58 -17.28 -20.67
C THR A 805 43.00 -18.13 -19.46
N ASP A 806 43.62 -17.51 -18.45
CA ASP A 806 43.93 -18.20 -17.18
C ASP A 806 42.79 -18.07 -16.17
N PHE A 807 41.89 -19.06 -16.18
CA PHE A 807 40.76 -19.14 -15.26
C PHE A 807 41.16 -19.21 -13.78
N ARG A 808 42.27 -19.88 -13.45
CA ARG A 808 42.72 -20.09 -12.06
C ARG A 808 43.36 -18.82 -11.51
N GLY A 809 44.24 -18.18 -12.27
CA GLY A 809 44.81 -16.88 -11.93
C GLY A 809 43.74 -15.78 -11.84
N SER A 810 42.73 -15.82 -12.73
CA SER A 810 41.59 -14.90 -12.69
C SER A 810 40.73 -15.02 -11.43
N ALA A 811 40.53 -16.23 -10.91
CA ALA A 811 39.82 -16.47 -9.66
C ALA A 811 40.63 -15.97 -8.46
N ILE A 812 41.94 -16.27 -8.42
CA ILE A 812 42.85 -15.83 -7.37
C ILE A 812 42.96 -14.30 -7.29
N ILE A 813 42.97 -13.58 -8.42
CA ILE A 813 42.91 -12.10 -8.41
C ILE A 813 41.57 -11.60 -7.87
N ALA A 814 40.45 -12.20 -8.27
CA ALA A 814 39.13 -11.77 -7.80
C ALA A 814 39.01 -11.94 -6.27
N GLU A 815 39.46 -13.08 -5.73
CA GLU A 815 39.51 -13.35 -4.29
C GLU A 815 40.41 -12.35 -3.56
N GLU A 816 41.60 -12.04 -4.08
CA GLU A 816 42.54 -11.09 -3.46
C GLU A 816 41.95 -9.66 -3.39
N LEU A 817 41.16 -9.24 -4.38
CA LEU A 817 40.48 -7.95 -4.42
C LEU A 817 39.20 -7.89 -3.56
N GLU A 818 38.65 -9.04 -3.17
CA GLU A 818 37.43 -9.17 -2.36
C GLU A 818 37.72 -9.33 -0.85
N LYS A 819 39.00 -9.49 -0.47
CA LYS A 819 39.43 -9.54 0.95
C LYS A 819 39.11 -8.23 1.68
N THR A 820 38.35 -8.36 2.77
CA THR A 820 37.99 -7.26 3.66
C THR A 820 39.04 -6.97 4.73
N THR A 821 40.07 -7.81 4.84
CA THR A 821 41.12 -7.74 5.87
C THR A 821 42.45 -7.23 5.31
N GLY A 822 42.78 -5.97 5.61
CA GLY A 822 44.00 -5.31 5.14
C GLY A 822 43.70 -3.92 4.60
N ARG A 823 44.72 -3.27 4.01
CA ARG A 823 44.52 -2.01 3.28
C ARG A 823 44.38 -2.31 1.78
N ALA A 824 43.44 -1.64 1.12
CA ALA A 824 43.07 -1.90 -0.28
C ALA A 824 44.24 -1.68 -1.27
N ASP A 825 45.19 -0.79 -0.95
CA ASP A 825 46.39 -0.53 -1.75
C ASP A 825 47.33 -1.74 -1.80
N VAL A 826 47.45 -2.49 -0.72
CA VAL A 826 48.25 -3.72 -0.66
C VAL A 826 47.63 -4.81 -1.55
N HIS A 827 46.31 -5.01 -1.44
CA HIS A 827 45.59 -6.02 -2.23
C HIS A 827 45.64 -5.72 -3.74
N LEU A 828 45.49 -4.46 -4.13
CA LEU A 828 45.61 -4.05 -5.54
C LEU A 828 47.04 -4.26 -6.08
N ASN A 829 48.07 -3.92 -5.30
CA ASN A 829 49.47 -4.11 -5.71
C ASN A 829 49.80 -5.60 -5.91
N GLU A 830 49.34 -6.48 -5.01
CA GLU A 830 49.52 -7.94 -5.13
C GLU A 830 48.77 -8.51 -6.35
N ALA A 831 47.54 -8.07 -6.59
CA ALA A 831 46.78 -8.42 -7.80
C ALA A 831 47.50 -7.98 -9.09
N LEU A 832 48.13 -6.80 -9.12
CA LEU A 832 48.91 -6.30 -10.25
C LEU A 832 50.20 -7.09 -10.49
N ILE A 833 50.88 -7.54 -9.43
CA ILE A 833 52.05 -8.43 -9.55
C ILE A 833 51.63 -9.75 -10.21
N ARG A 834 50.51 -10.33 -9.77
CA ARG A 834 49.96 -11.56 -10.36
C ARG A 834 49.53 -11.36 -11.81
N LEU A 835 48.88 -10.24 -12.15
CA LEU A 835 48.56 -9.86 -13.53
C LEU A 835 49.82 -9.80 -14.41
N LYS A 836 50.85 -9.08 -13.97
CA LYS A 836 52.11 -8.92 -14.72
C LYS A 836 52.86 -10.26 -14.86
N ASN A 837 52.75 -11.17 -13.90
CA ASN A 837 53.29 -12.52 -14.01
C ASN A 837 52.53 -13.41 -15.00
N MET A 838 51.19 -13.36 -15.06
CA MET A 838 50.42 -14.10 -16.06
C MET A 838 50.73 -13.63 -17.49
N ARG A 839 50.81 -12.31 -17.71
CA ARG A 839 51.18 -11.74 -19.01
C ARG A 839 52.58 -12.16 -19.47
N ARG A 840 53.54 -12.29 -18.53
CA ARG A 840 54.90 -12.82 -18.83
C ARG A 840 54.91 -14.30 -19.25
N ILE A 841 53.90 -15.08 -18.84
CA ILE A 841 53.71 -16.48 -19.24
C ILE A 841 52.97 -16.58 -20.59
N GLY A 842 52.52 -15.44 -21.15
CA GLY A 842 51.73 -15.39 -22.38
C GLY A 842 50.26 -15.76 -22.17
N ARG A 843 49.72 -15.55 -20.96
CA ARG A 843 48.30 -15.76 -20.62
C ARG A 843 47.64 -14.48 -20.14
N HIS A 844 46.32 -14.37 -20.32
CA HIS A 844 45.54 -13.21 -19.85
C HIS A 844 44.41 -13.61 -18.88
N PRO A 845 43.96 -12.71 -17.99
CA PRO A 845 42.76 -12.91 -17.19
C PRO A 845 41.45 -12.92 -18.00
N ARG A 846 40.37 -13.33 -17.35
CA ARG A 846 38.99 -13.13 -17.82
C ARG A 846 38.64 -11.63 -17.88
N TYR A 847 37.79 -11.24 -18.84
CA TYR A 847 37.26 -9.88 -18.98
C TYR A 847 36.74 -9.26 -17.67
N ILE A 848 35.93 -10.01 -16.91
CA ILE A 848 35.37 -9.60 -15.61
C ILE A 848 36.48 -9.30 -14.58
N THR A 849 37.63 -9.98 -14.66
CA THR A 849 38.76 -9.72 -13.75
C THR A 849 39.43 -8.38 -14.06
N TYR A 850 39.54 -7.97 -15.33
CA TYR A 850 39.98 -6.61 -15.69
C TYR A 850 39.01 -5.55 -15.16
N ALA A 851 37.69 -5.76 -15.33
CA ALA A 851 36.64 -4.87 -14.81
C ALA A 851 36.72 -4.69 -13.27
N LYS A 852 36.92 -5.78 -12.52
CA LYS A 852 37.16 -5.74 -11.06
C LYS A 852 38.44 -4.98 -10.69
N MET A 853 39.54 -5.17 -11.44
CA MET A 853 40.80 -4.44 -11.20
C MET A 853 40.67 -2.94 -11.48
N ILE A 854 39.97 -2.55 -12.55
CA ILE A 854 39.64 -1.14 -12.87
C ILE A 854 38.85 -0.51 -11.73
N THR A 855 37.81 -1.20 -11.24
CA THR A 855 36.97 -0.73 -10.13
C THR A 855 37.76 -0.60 -8.83
N ALA A 856 38.69 -1.52 -8.55
CA ALA A 856 39.57 -1.45 -7.39
C ALA A 856 40.60 -0.32 -7.47
N ALA A 857 41.17 -0.04 -8.64
CA ALA A 857 42.08 1.08 -8.88
C ALA A 857 41.38 2.44 -8.71
N ALA A 858 40.14 2.56 -9.18
CA ALA A 858 39.33 3.76 -9.04
C ALA A 858 39.00 4.09 -7.57
N LYS A 859 38.67 3.08 -6.75
CA LYS A 859 38.46 3.22 -5.29
C LYS A 859 39.68 3.73 -4.51
N ILE A 860 40.88 3.66 -5.10
CA ILE A 860 42.15 4.10 -4.50
C ILE A 860 42.62 5.41 -5.15
N SER A 861 41.77 6.04 -5.97
CA SER A 861 42.01 7.33 -6.62
C SER A 861 43.22 7.36 -7.57
N ARG A 862 43.55 6.23 -8.22
CA ARG A 862 44.71 6.10 -9.15
C ARG A 862 44.27 6.04 -10.63
N MET A 863 44.04 7.20 -11.24
CA MET A 863 43.60 7.33 -12.64
C MET A 863 44.58 6.71 -13.66
N GLU A 864 45.88 6.98 -13.53
CA GLU A 864 46.92 6.45 -14.44
C GLU A 864 46.88 4.92 -14.54
N LEU A 865 46.60 4.26 -13.41
CA LEU A 865 46.60 2.82 -13.27
C LEU A 865 45.30 2.19 -13.81
N VAL A 866 44.17 2.91 -13.74
CA VAL A 866 42.93 2.54 -14.46
C VAL A 866 43.21 2.49 -15.98
N HIS A 867 43.88 3.52 -16.52
CA HIS A 867 44.27 3.54 -17.93
C HIS A 867 45.35 2.50 -18.29
N GLU A 868 46.31 2.21 -17.40
CA GLU A 868 47.27 1.11 -17.60
C GLU A 868 46.53 -0.23 -17.74
N ILE A 869 45.59 -0.54 -16.84
CA ILE A 869 44.81 -1.80 -16.90
C ILE A 869 43.94 -1.87 -18.15
N HIS A 870 43.27 -0.77 -18.53
CA HIS A 870 42.48 -0.72 -19.77
C HIS A 870 43.36 -0.92 -21.02
N GLY A 871 44.54 -0.29 -21.06
CA GLY A 871 45.54 -0.49 -22.11
C GLY A 871 46.04 -1.93 -22.19
N MET A 872 46.28 -2.57 -21.03
CA MET A 872 46.61 -4.01 -20.98
C MET A 872 45.48 -4.86 -21.56
N ALA A 873 44.21 -4.61 -21.21
CA ALA A 873 43.07 -5.33 -21.76
C ALA A 873 42.95 -5.19 -23.29
N ARG A 874 43.14 -3.98 -23.84
CA ARG A 874 43.10 -3.73 -25.30
C ARG A 874 44.19 -4.48 -26.08
N VAL A 875 45.35 -4.69 -25.47
CA VAL A 875 46.48 -5.42 -26.08
C VAL A 875 46.32 -6.93 -25.93
N ASP A 876 45.90 -7.39 -24.75
CA ASP A 876 45.80 -8.81 -24.44
C ASP A 876 44.58 -9.48 -25.11
N VAL A 877 43.46 -8.75 -25.23
CA VAL A 877 42.19 -9.26 -25.77
C VAL A 877 41.53 -8.24 -26.72
N PRO A 878 42.02 -8.10 -27.96
CA PRO A 878 41.50 -7.11 -28.91
C PRO A 878 39.99 -7.23 -29.17
N LEU A 879 39.31 -6.09 -29.28
CA LEU A 879 37.89 -6.03 -29.62
C LEU A 879 37.66 -6.51 -31.07
N ASN A 880 37.04 -7.67 -31.22
CA ASN A 880 36.57 -8.19 -32.51
C ASN A 880 35.03 -8.23 -32.53
N PRO A 881 34.34 -7.31 -33.24
CA PRO A 881 32.88 -7.25 -33.27
C PRO A 881 32.17 -8.49 -33.86
N ALA A 882 32.90 -9.37 -34.55
CA ALA A 882 32.32 -10.57 -35.17
C ALA A 882 31.96 -11.70 -34.18
N HIS A 883 32.43 -11.64 -32.93
CA HIS A 883 32.17 -12.67 -31.92
C HIS A 883 31.38 -12.13 -30.72
N ASN A 884 30.17 -12.65 -30.52
CA ASN A 884 29.26 -12.23 -29.45
C ASN A 884 29.91 -12.36 -28.05
N ALA A 885 30.68 -13.42 -27.78
CA ALA A 885 31.38 -13.60 -26.50
C ALA A 885 32.40 -12.48 -26.19
N VAL A 886 33.18 -12.05 -27.19
CA VAL A 886 34.16 -10.96 -27.05
C VAL A 886 33.47 -9.63 -26.80
N LYS A 887 32.34 -9.41 -27.50
CA LYS A 887 31.47 -8.24 -27.33
C LYS A 887 30.94 -8.13 -25.89
N TYR A 888 30.35 -9.19 -25.34
CA TYR A 888 29.89 -9.22 -23.94
C TYR A 888 31.02 -9.02 -22.93
N GLY A 889 32.21 -9.59 -23.20
CA GLY A 889 33.40 -9.36 -22.38
C GLY A 889 33.81 -7.87 -22.32
N TRP A 890 33.82 -7.19 -23.48
CA TRP A 890 34.15 -5.77 -23.57
C TRP A 890 33.11 -4.84 -22.93
N VAL A 891 31.81 -5.19 -22.98
CA VAL A 891 30.75 -4.47 -22.26
C VAL A 891 31.05 -4.38 -20.76
N SER A 892 31.49 -5.47 -20.12
CA SER A 892 31.85 -5.47 -18.70
C SER A 892 33.07 -4.60 -18.38
N ILE A 893 34.03 -4.46 -19.30
CA ILE A 893 35.22 -3.63 -19.12
C ILE A 893 34.87 -2.15 -19.28
N LEU A 894 34.08 -1.80 -20.31
CA LEU A 894 33.65 -0.44 -20.57
C LEU A 894 32.69 0.10 -19.50
N ASP A 895 31.74 -0.71 -19.00
CA ASP A 895 30.88 -0.32 -17.86
C ASP A 895 31.71 0.00 -16.61
N ALA A 896 32.74 -0.80 -16.32
CA ALA A 896 33.68 -0.55 -15.23
C ALA A 896 34.55 0.70 -15.48
N MET A 897 34.89 1.04 -16.73
CA MET A 897 35.57 2.30 -17.08
C MET A 897 34.68 3.51 -16.85
N VAL A 898 33.41 3.47 -17.27
CA VAL A 898 32.44 4.55 -16.98
C VAL A 898 32.29 4.74 -15.48
N ALA A 899 32.07 3.66 -14.73
CA ALA A 899 32.00 3.68 -13.26
C ALA A 899 33.28 4.25 -12.62
N ALA A 900 34.47 3.85 -13.10
CA ALA A 900 35.75 4.35 -12.61
C ALA A 900 35.91 5.87 -12.84
N CYS A 901 35.70 6.33 -14.08
CA CYS A 901 35.77 7.76 -14.43
C CYS A 901 34.81 8.61 -13.57
N LEU A 902 33.59 8.12 -13.31
CA LEU A 902 32.63 8.78 -12.42
C LEU A 902 33.11 8.87 -10.96
N THR A 903 33.66 7.79 -10.41
CA THR A 903 34.21 7.82 -9.03
C THR A 903 35.46 8.69 -8.88
N LEU A 904 36.11 9.03 -9.98
CA LEU A 904 37.30 9.90 -10.05
C LEU A 904 36.96 11.35 -10.46
N GLY A 905 35.69 11.65 -10.74
CA GLY A 905 35.20 12.98 -11.11
C GLY A 905 35.31 13.34 -12.60
N ASP A 906 35.91 12.51 -13.45
CA ASP A 906 36.04 12.78 -14.89
C ASP A 906 34.76 12.38 -15.65
N ARG A 907 33.78 13.28 -15.60
CA ARG A 907 32.46 13.10 -16.21
C ARG A 907 32.49 13.20 -17.74
N HIS A 908 33.50 13.85 -18.32
CA HIS A 908 33.65 13.96 -19.77
C HIS A 908 34.14 12.63 -20.36
N LEU A 909 35.18 12.05 -19.76
CA LEU A 909 35.73 10.77 -20.17
C LEU A 909 34.75 9.60 -19.91
N ALA A 910 33.98 9.67 -18.82
CA ALA A 910 32.84 8.78 -18.60
C ALA A 910 31.81 8.84 -19.75
N GLY A 911 31.51 10.05 -20.25
CA GLY A 911 30.63 10.24 -21.41
C GLY A 911 31.16 9.64 -22.72
N GLN A 912 32.48 9.69 -22.94
CA GLN A 912 33.12 9.04 -24.09
C GLN A 912 32.97 7.52 -24.02
N PHE A 913 33.31 6.89 -22.89
CA PHE A 913 33.14 5.44 -22.72
C PHE A 913 31.68 4.98 -22.74
N HIS A 914 30.73 5.82 -22.31
CA HIS A 914 29.29 5.57 -22.49
C HIS A 914 28.92 5.51 -23.98
N GLN A 915 29.42 6.45 -24.79
CA GLN A 915 29.19 6.43 -26.25
C GLN A 915 29.85 5.23 -26.93
N GLU A 916 31.06 4.82 -26.52
CA GLU A 916 31.70 3.59 -27.02
C GLU A 916 30.86 2.34 -26.70
N LEU A 917 30.28 2.27 -25.50
CA LEU A 917 29.39 1.18 -25.09
C LEU A 917 28.11 1.13 -25.94
N LEU A 918 27.46 2.28 -26.16
CA LEU A 918 26.29 2.40 -27.03
C LEU A 918 26.62 2.08 -28.49
N GLY A 919 27.84 2.38 -28.95
CA GLY A 919 28.35 1.97 -30.26
C GLY A 919 28.48 0.45 -30.44
N LEU A 920 28.60 -0.30 -29.34
CA LEU A 920 28.49 -1.76 -29.33
C LEU A 920 27.02 -2.24 -29.28
N GLY A 921 26.04 -1.35 -29.12
CA GLY A 921 24.64 -1.73 -28.93
C GLY A 921 24.40 -2.37 -27.56
N SER A 922 24.95 -1.78 -26.50
CA SER A 922 24.67 -2.15 -25.11
C SER A 922 24.69 -0.90 -24.23
N ALA A 923 23.79 -0.85 -23.24
CA ALA A 923 23.68 0.29 -22.33
C ALA A 923 24.44 0.03 -21.00
N PRO A 924 24.89 1.07 -20.27
CA PRO A 924 25.61 0.88 -19.00
C PRO A 924 24.75 0.22 -17.95
N SER A 925 25.36 -0.40 -16.93
CA SER A 925 24.59 -1.06 -15.87
C SER A 925 23.82 -0.05 -15.01
N ALA A 926 22.70 -0.48 -14.44
CA ALA A 926 21.93 0.33 -13.48
C ALA A 926 22.77 0.84 -12.29
N ASN A 927 23.83 0.10 -11.92
CA ASN A 927 24.80 0.53 -10.92
C ASN A 927 25.60 1.75 -11.39
N THR A 928 26.04 1.75 -12.64
CA THR A 928 26.74 2.89 -13.28
C THR A 928 25.84 4.13 -13.38
N PHE A 929 24.54 3.96 -13.69
CA PHE A 929 23.58 5.07 -13.60
C PHE A 929 23.37 5.56 -12.16
N GLY A 930 23.35 4.66 -11.16
CA GLY A 930 23.33 5.05 -9.74
C GLY A 930 24.60 5.82 -9.34
N LEU A 931 25.75 5.49 -9.92
CA LEU A 931 27.00 6.27 -9.78
C LEU A 931 26.89 7.64 -10.46
N TYR A 932 26.31 7.74 -11.67
CA TYR A 932 26.03 9.04 -12.30
C TYR A 932 25.21 9.95 -11.36
N ILE A 933 24.15 9.43 -10.74
CA ILE A 933 23.30 10.21 -9.81
C ILE A 933 24.03 10.57 -8.51
N THR A 934 24.69 9.61 -7.86
CA THR A 934 25.36 9.85 -6.55
C THR A 934 26.55 10.80 -6.66
N THR A 935 27.30 10.76 -7.77
CA THR A 935 28.48 11.62 -8.03
C THR A 935 28.17 13.07 -8.42
N LEU A 936 26.90 13.45 -8.61
CA LEU A 936 26.50 14.85 -8.88
C LEU A 936 26.92 15.85 -7.78
N LYS A 937 27.37 15.38 -6.62
CA LYS A 937 27.60 16.16 -5.39
C LYS A 937 28.73 17.22 -5.49
N GLU A 938 29.60 17.14 -6.50
CA GLU A 938 30.82 17.97 -6.54
C GLU A 938 30.89 18.96 -7.72
N SER A 939 30.25 18.68 -8.86
CA SER A 939 30.33 19.54 -10.05
C SER A 939 29.30 20.67 -10.09
N THR A 940 28.23 20.63 -9.28
CA THR A 940 27.08 21.55 -9.40
C THR A 940 26.66 22.18 -8.07
N LYS A 941 27.49 23.06 -7.50
CA LYS A 941 27.04 24.00 -6.45
C LYS A 941 26.07 25.09 -6.95
N THR A 942 25.68 25.04 -8.23
CA THR A 942 25.01 26.10 -8.99
C THR A 942 23.76 25.64 -9.77
N PHE A 943 23.45 24.34 -9.81
CA PHE A 943 22.32 23.78 -10.58
C PHE A 943 21.50 22.81 -9.75
N ASP A 944 20.24 22.59 -10.14
CA ASP A 944 19.32 21.67 -9.44
C ASP A 944 19.75 20.20 -9.61
N GLU A 945 20.44 19.68 -8.59
CA GLU A 945 20.88 18.29 -8.52
C GLU A 945 19.72 17.28 -8.64
N ALA A 946 18.48 17.64 -8.26
CA ALA A 946 17.34 16.75 -8.32
C ALA A 946 16.80 16.62 -9.76
N THR A 947 16.68 17.72 -10.48
CA THR A 947 16.27 17.69 -11.90
C THR A 947 17.31 17.00 -12.78
N GLU A 948 18.62 17.16 -12.53
CA GLU A 948 19.64 16.38 -13.23
C GLU A 948 19.62 14.89 -12.86
N ALA A 949 19.32 14.54 -11.60
CA ALA A 949 19.13 13.14 -11.21
C ALA A 949 17.95 12.48 -11.94
N LEU A 950 16.83 13.20 -12.10
CA LEU A 950 15.66 12.74 -12.87
C LEU A 950 15.99 12.52 -14.35
N LYS A 951 16.70 13.45 -15.00
CA LYS A 951 17.16 13.28 -16.39
C LYS A 951 18.04 12.03 -16.56
N ILE A 952 18.94 11.77 -15.61
CA ILE A 952 19.80 10.59 -15.64
C ILE A 952 18.99 9.30 -15.43
N PHE A 953 17.97 9.32 -14.56
CA PHE A 953 17.08 8.18 -14.35
C PHE A 953 16.22 7.88 -15.59
N HIS A 954 15.52 8.87 -16.14
CA HIS A 954 14.73 8.69 -17.37
C HIS A 954 15.61 8.28 -18.55
N ARG A 955 16.86 8.74 -18.62
CA ARG A 955 17.84 8.27 -19.61
C ARG A 955 18.17 6.79 -19.44
N ALA A 956 18.31 6.28 -18.21
CA ALA A 956 18.52 4.85 -17.97
C ALA A 956 17.34 4.01 -18.48
N VAL A 957 16.12 4.45 -18.19
CA VAL A 957 14.88 3.79 -18.65
C VAL A 957 14.76 3.84 -20.18
N ALA A 958 15.06 5.00 -20.80
CA ALA A 958 15.05 5.16 -22.26
C ALA A 958 16.15 4.36 -22.99
N GLU A 959 17.29 4.12 -22.33
CA GLU A 959 18.34 3.21 -22.82
C GLU A 959 18.02 1.72 -22.54
N GLY A 960 16.82 1.40 -22.04
CA GLY A 960 16.30 0.03 -21.89
C GLY A 960 16.77 -0.71 -20.64
N ILE A 961 17.21 0.01 -19.60
CA ILE A 961 17.77 -0.58 -18.39
C ILE A 961 16.69 -0.72 -17.31
N GLU A 962 16.49 -1.93 -16.80
CA GLU A 962 15.65 -2.21 -15.64
C GLU A 962 16.26 -1.55 -14.37
N PRO A 963 15.54 -0.61 -13.71
CA PRO A 963 16.10 0.11 -12.57
C PRO A 963 16.27 -0.80 -11.33
N THR A 964 17.49 -0.88 -10.79
CA THR A 964 17.75 -1.65 -9.57
C THR A 964 17.41 -0.85 -8.30
N SER A 965 17.29 -1.53 -7.16
CA SER A 965 17.06 -0.87 -5.87
C SER A 965 18.15 0.15 -5.50
N PHE A 966 19.38 -0.01 -5.99
CA PHE A 966 20.43 1.00 -5.84
C PHE A 966 20.14 2.27 -6.64
N LEU A 967 19.63 2.15 -7.88
CA LEU A 967 19.29 3.28 -8.74
C LEU A 967 18.11 4.08 -8.16
N TYR A 968 17.04 3.41 -7.71
CA TYR A 968 15.93 4.06 -6.99
C TYR A 968 16.42 4.75 -5.71
N ASN A 969 17.20 4.07 -4.86
CA ASN A 969 17.72 4.67 -3.63
C ASN A 969 18.62 5.90 -3.90
N ALA A 970 19.37 5.90 -5.01
CA ALA A 970 20.17 7.04 -5.44
C ALA A 970 19.30 8.25 -5.86
N LEU A 971 18.23 7.99 -6.61
CA LEU A 971 17.27 9.01 -7.06
C LEU A 971 16.46 9.57 -5.87
N ILE A 972 15.78 8.71 -5.11
CA ILE A 972 14.99 9.08 -3.92
C ILE A 972 15.87 9.81 -2.90
N GLY A 973 17.11 9.35 -2.70
CA GLY A 973 18.10 10.01 -1.83
C GLY A 973 18.61 11.37 -2.32
N LYS A 974 18.34 11.75 -3.58
CA LYS A 974 18.57 13.10 -4.13
C LYS A 974 17.31 13.96 -4.07
N LEU A 975 16.16 13.43 -4.49
CA LEU A 975 14.85 14.08 -4.39
C LEU A 975 14.51 14.48 -2.94
N GLY A 976 14.72 13.57 -1.99
CA GLY A 976 14.49 13.83 -0.56
C GLY A 976 15.44 14.87 0.05
N LYS A 977 16.61 15.09 -0.55
CA LYS A 977 17.49 16.22 -0.16
C LYS A 977 16.96 17.55 -0.68
N ALA A 978 16.36 17.57 -1.87
CA ALA A 978 15.66 18.70 -2.45
C ALA A 978 14.24 18.94 -1.85
N ARG A 979 13.82 18.12 -0.88
CA ARG A 979 12.47 18.15 -0.24
C ARG A 979 11.31 17.89 -1.20
N ARG A 980 11.58 17.29 -2.37
CA ARG A 980 10.58 16.88 -3.35
C ARG A 980 9.98 15.53 -2.95
N ILE A 981 9.09 15.52 -1.94
CA ILE A 981 8.57 14.28 -1.36
C ILE A 981 7.56 13.58 -2.24
N ASP A 982 6.70 14.32 -2.95
CA ASP A 982 5.70 13.72 -3.83
C ASP A 982 6.39 12.85 -4.90
N ASP A 983 7.49 13.35 -5.47
CA ASP A 983 8.37 12.58 -6.35
C ASP A 983 9.02 11.38 -5.63
N CYS A 984 9.50 11.54 -4.39
CA CYS A 984 10.07 10.41 -3.61
C CYS A 984 9.06 9.27 -3.41
N LEU A 985 7.81 9.61 -3.08
CA LEU A 985 6.73 8.65 -2.88
C LEU A 985 6.28 8.03 -4.20
N ALA A 986 6.21 8.82 -5.28
CA ALA A 986 5.93 8.32 -6.63
C ALA A 986 6.98 7.30 -7.10
N TYR A 987 8.29 7.62 -7.02
CA TYR A 987 9.35 6.68 -7.39
C TYR A 987 9.46 5.47 -6.44
N PHE A 988 8.97 5.59 -5.20
CA PHE A 988 8.86 4.45 -4.28
C PHE A 988 7.68 3.53 -4.62
N ALA A 989 6.55 4.10 -5.03
CA ALA A 989 5.42 3.34 -5.58
C ALA A 989 5.80 2.67 -6.91
N GLU A 990 6.49 3.37 -7.81
CA GLU A 990 7.04 2.83 -9.06
C GLU A 990 8.01 1.66 -8.78
N MET A 991 8.90 1.81 -7.80
CA MET A 991 9.80 0.73 -7.36
C MET A 991 9.04 -0.52 -6.91
N ARG A 992 7.94 -0.35 -6.15
CA ARG A 992 7.06 -1.46 -5.73
C ARG A 992 6.31 -2.08 -6.93
N ALA A 993 5.73 -1.26 -7.82
CA ALA A 993 5.00 -1.69 -9.01
C ALA A 993 5.89 -2.47 -10.00
N ASN A 994 7.16 -2.07 -10.16
CA ASN A 994 8.16 -2.75 -10.98
C ASN A 994 8.74 -4.01 -10.31
N ASN A 995 8.10 -4.56 -9.26
CA ASN A 995 8.54 -5.73 -8.49
C ASN A 995 9.94 -5.61 -7.83
N VAL A 996 10.52 -4.40 -7.77
CA VAL A 996 11.84 -4.16 -7.19
C VAL A 996 11.68 -4.00 -5.68
N ARG A 997 11.86 -5.10 -4.93
CA ARG A 997 11.61 -5.14 -3.48
C ARG A 997 12.38 -4.04 -2.72
N PRO A 998 11.67 -3.17 -1.96
CA PRO A 998 12.28 -2.24 -1.02
C PRO A 998 13.25 -2.90 -0.03
N THR A 999 14.23 -2.12 0.43
CA THR A 999 15.28 -2.56 1.36
C THR A 999 15.34 -1.65 2.58
N SER A 1000 16.00 -2.06 3.67
CA SER A 1000 16.20 -1.16 4.83
C SER A 1000 17.04 0.10 4.53
N VAL A 1001 17.67 0.19 3.35
CA VAL A 1001 18.27 1.43 2.84
C VAL A 1001 17.20 2.33 2.22
N THR A 1002 16.24 1.75 1.49
CA THR A 1002 15.11 2.44 0.84
C THR A 1002 14.21 3.13 1.87
N TYR A 1003 13.74 2.40 2.88
CA TYR A 1003 12.97 3.00 3.99
C TYR A 1003 13.81 4.02 4.75
N GLY A 1004 15.09 3.74 5.01
CA GLY A 1004 16.00 4.72 5.62
C GLY A 1004 16.14 6.03 4.83
N THR A 1005 16.08 5.99 3.48
CA THR A 1005 16.06 7.20 2.66
C THR A 1005 14.71 7.92 2.66
N ILE A 1006 13.59 7.18 2.71
CA ILE A 1006 12.23 7.75 2.69
C ILE A 1006 11.85 8.35 4.04
N VAL A 1007 12.10 7.65 5.15
CA VAL A 1007 11.92 8.18 6.50
C VAL A 1007 12.74 9.47 6.67
N ASN A 1008 14.01 9.49 6.24
CA ASN A 1008 14.82 10.72 6.27
C ASN A 1008 14.25 11.84 5.37
N ALA A 1009 13.62 11.50 4.23
CA ALA A 1009 12.91 12.49 3.41
C ALA A 1009 11.69 13.06 4.16
N LEU A 1010 10.78 12.22 4.66
CA LEU A 1010 9.57 12.60 5.39
C LEU A 1010 9.89 13.45 6.63
N CYS A 1011 10.89 13.04 7.42
CA CYS A 1011 11.42 13.83 8.54
C CYS A 1011 11.90 15.25 8.15
N ARG A 1012 12.28 15.50 6.88
CA ARG A 1012 12.73 16.84 6.41
C ARG A 1012 11.60 17.78 6.01
N VAL A 1013 10.42 17.25 5.68
CA VAL A 1013 9.20 18.04 5.41
C VAL A 1013 8.31 18.10 6.65
N SER A 1014 8.59 17.26 7.65
CA SER A 1014 7.92 17.22 8.96
C SER A 1014 6.58 16.51 8.96
N ASP A 1015 6.37 15.60 8.00
CA ASP A 1015 5.27 14.64 8.04
C ASP A 1015 5.60 13.54 9.04
N GLU A 1016 5.04 13.66 10.25
CA GLU A 1016 5.26 12.72 11.34
C GLU A 1016 4.56 11.38 11.10
N ARG A 1017 3.31 11.41 10.62
CA ARG A 1017 2.46 10.21 10.52
C ARG A 1017 3.02 9.24 9.50
N PHE A 1018 3.24 9.72 8.28
CA PHE A 1018 3.86 8.91 7.23
C PHE A 1018 5.29 8.49 7.59
N ALA A 1019 6.05 9.29 8.36
CA ALA A 1019 7.38 8.89 8.81
C ALA A 1019 7.33 7.73 9.82
N GLU A 1020 6.34 7.71 10.73
CA GLU A 1020 6.13 6.60 11.68
C GLU A 1020 5.57 5.37 10.97
N GLU A 1021 4.56 5.52 10.10
CA GLU A 1021 4.01 4.43 9.29
C GLU A 1021 5.07 3.74 8.42
N MET A 1022 5.88 4.50 7.68
CA MET A 1022 7.00 3.94 6.88
C MET A 1022 8.11 3.33 7.74
N PHE A 1023 8.24 3.73 9.00
CA PHE A 1023 9.17 3.12 9.94
C PHE A 1023 8.65 1.78 10.49
N GLU A 1024 7.33 1.67 10.69
CA GLU A 1024 6.67 0.44 11.12
C GLU A 1024 6.56 -0.57 9.97
N GLU A 1025 6.23 -0.13 8.75
CA GLU A 1025 6.32 -0.93 7.51
C GLU A 1025 7.74 -1.51 7.34
N MET A 1026 8.79 -0.74 7.66
CA MET A 1026 10.17 -1.22 7.61
C MET A 1026 10.46 -2.31 8.67
N GLU A 1027 9.92 -2.21 9.89
CA GLU A 1027 10.15 -3.19 10.96
C GLU A 1027 9.32 -4.48 10.81
N SER A 1028 8.16 -4.44 10.15
CA SER A 1028 7.31 -5.62 9.90
C SER A 1028 7.84 -6.52 8.79
N MET A 1029 8.79 -6.06 7.99
CA MET A 1029 9.22 -6.77 6.78
C MET A 1029 10.05 -8.03 7.01
N PRO A 1030 9.77 -9.12 6.25
CA PRO A 1030 10.51 -10.37 6.35
C PRO A 1030 11.98 -10.26 5.89
N ASN A 1031 12.35 -9.19 5.17
CA ASN A 1031 13.73 -8.92 4.75
C ASN A 1031 14.44 -7.87 5.63
N TYR A 1032 13.84 -7.46 6.76
CA TYR A 1032 14.35 -6.41 7.63
C TYR A 1032 15.77 -6.71 8.11
N LYS A 1033 16.70 -5.79 7.80
CA LYS A 1033 18.09 -5.82 8.27
C LYS A 1033 18.30 -4.62 9.19
N PRO A 1034 18.42 -4.81 10.51
CA PRO A 1034 18.58 -3.73 11.48
C PRO A 1034 19.76 -2.82 11.13
N ARG A 1035 19.52 -1.51 11.10
CA ARG A 1035 20.53 -0.48 10.80
C ARG A 1035 20.34 0.73 11.72
N PRO A 1036 21.42 1.40 12.18
CA PRO A 1036 21.28 2.62 12.98
C PRO A 1036 20.65 3.83 12.28
N ALA A 1037 20.75 3.91 10.94
CA ALA A 1037 20.45 5.14 10.21
C ALA A 1037 18.95 5.57 10.24
N PRO A 1038 17.96 4.67 10.09
CA PRO A 1038 16.55 5.02 10.28
C PRO A 1038 16.25 5.53 11.70
N TYR A 1039 16.70 4.80 12.75
CA TYR A 1039 16.50 5.22 14.15
C TYR A 1039 17.12 6.59 14.43
N ASN A 1040 18.36 6.83 13.98
CA ASN A 1040 19.00 8.15 14.10
C ASN A 1040 18.21 9.25 13.37
N SER A 1041 17.52 8.93 12.25
CA SER A 1041 16.70 9.91 11.52
C SER A 1041 15.44 10.29 12.32
N MET A 1042 14.75 9.31 12.91
CA MET A 1042 13.60 9.56 13.80
C MET A 1042 14.01 10.30 15.08
N ILE A 1043 15.10 9.87 15.73
CA ILE A 1043 15.67 10.57 16.90
C ILE A 1043 16.02 12.01 16.54
N GLN A 1044 16.68 12.26 15.40
CA GLN A 1044 17.04 13.60 14.95
C GLN A 1044 15.80 14.46 14.63
N TYR A 1045 14.72 13.85 14.14
CA TYR A 1045 13.45 14.51 13.84
C TYR A 1045 12.72 14.95 15.12
N PHE A 1046 12.54 14.04 16.07
CA PHE A 1046 11.91 14.35 17.36
C PHE A 1046 12.75 15.32 18.20
N LEU A 1047 14.08 15.28 18.08
CA LEU A 1047 14.98 16.26 18.67
C LEU A 1047 14.80 17.67 18.08
N ASN A 1048 15.00 17.83 16.77
CA ASN A 1048 15.15 19.17 16.16
C ASN A 1048 13.83 19.82 15.74
N THR A 1049 12.84 19.02 15.33
CA THR A 1049 11.62 19.54 14.70
C THR A 1049 10.45 19.55 15.67
N LYS A 1050 10.17 18.42 16.33
CA LYS A 1050 9.03 18.28 17.26
C LYS A 1050 9.38 18.64 18.71
N ARG A 1051 10.67 18.56 19.08
CA ARG A 1051 11.22 18.79 20.43
C ARG A 1051 10.61 17.89 21.52
N ASP A 1052 10.45 16.61 21.22
CA ASP A 1052 9.90 15.59 22.13
C ASP A 1052 11.00 14.64 22.63
N ILE A 1053 11.35 14.75 23.91
CA ILE A 1053 12.36 13.91 24.56
C ILE A 1053 11.86 12.47 24.82
N SER A 1054 10.56 12.28 25.03
CA SER A 1054 9.98 10.95 25.32
C SER A 1054 10.04 10.06 24.08
N LYS A 1055 9.67 10.60 22.91
CA LYS A 1055 9.86 9.87 21.64
C LYS A 1055 11.34 9.65 21.31
N VAL A 1056 12.23 10.62 21.57
CA VAL A 1056 13.68 10.41 21.38
C VAL A 1056 14.19 9.20 22.18
N LEU A 1057 13.82 9.10 23.46
CA LEU A 1057 14.23 7.97 24.31
C LEU A 1057 13.58 6.66 23.87
N SER A 1058 12.29 6.66 23.49
CA SER A 1058 11.61 5.43 23.03
C SER A 1058 12.24 4.83 21.77
N TYR A 1059 12.63 5.65 20.78
CA TYR A 1059 13.35 5.16 19.60
C TYR A 1059 14.76 4.68 19.91
N TYR A 1060 15.43 5.23 20.94
CA TYR A 1060 16.72 4.73 21.41
C TYR A 1060 16.59 3.39 22.16
N GLU A 1061 15.58 3.22 23.01
CA GLU A 1061 15.27 1.95 23.66
C GLU A 1061 14.86 0.87 22.63
N ARG A 1062 14.05 1.23 21.62
CA ARG A 1062 13.70 0.38 20.47
C ARG A 1062 14.94 -0.02 19.66
N MET A 1063 15.91 0.88 19.50
CA MET A 1063 17.20 0.56 18.86
C MET A 1063 18.02 -0.45 19.69
N GLN A 1064 18.05 -0.29 21.01
CA GLN A 1064 18.75 -1.20 21.92
C GLN A 1064 18.09 -2.59 21.99
N SER A 1065 16.76 -2.67 22.10
CA SER A 1065 16.03 -3.95 22.20
C SER A 1065 16.16 -4.80 20.93
N ARG A 1066 16.32 -4.16 19.76
CA ARG A 1066 16.67 -4.80 18.48
C ARG A 1066 18.16 -5.14 18.32
N ASN A 1067 18.97 -5.06 19.39
CA ASN A 1067 20.41 -5.32 19.43
C ASN A 1067 21.26 -4.46 18.47
N ILE A 1068 20.79 -3.25 18.11
CA ILE A 1068 21.51 -2.36 17.21
C ILE A 1068 22.49 -1.52 18.02
N LYS A 1069 23.79 -1.63 17.74
CA LYS A 1069 24.83 -0.89 18.47
C LYS A 1069 24.74 0.63 18.21
N PRO A 1070 24.63 1.47 19.26
CA PRO A 1070 24.67 2.92 19.11
C PRO A 1070 25.95 3.41 18.41
N THR A 1071 25.78 4.39 17.55
CA THR A 1071 26.88 5.04 16.81
C THR A 1071 27.31 6.33 17.48
N MET A 1072 28.49 6.84 17.15
CA MET A 1072 28.96 8.19 17.53
C MET A 1072 27.86 9.25 17.31
N HIS A 1073 27.16 9.19 16.16
CA HIS A 1073 26.08 10.12 15.85
C HIS A 1073 24.87 9.94 16.78
N THR A 1074 24.51 8.70 17.12
CA THR A 1074 23.44 8.38 18.09
C THR A 1074 23.76 9.02 19.46
N TYR A 1075 24.99 8.85 19.95
CA TYR A 1075 25.41 9.46 21.22
C TYR A 1075 25.37 10.99 21.19
N LYS A 1076 25.75 11.61 20.06
CA LYS A 1076 25.60 13.07 19.88
C LYS A 1076 24.13 13.50 20.02
N LEU A 1077 23.21 12.85 19.30
CA LEU A 1077 21.78 13.19 19.33
C LEU A 1077 21.17 13.04 20.74
N LEU A 1078 21.61 12.06 21.53
CA LEU A 1078 21.17 11.90 22.92
C LEU A 1078 21.70 13.00 23.85
N ILE A 1079 22.96 13.43 23.66
CA ILE A 1079 23.52 14.58 24.37
C ILE A 1079 22.76 15.85 23.99
N ASP A 1080 22.54 16.09 22.69
CA ASP A 1080 21.74 17.21 22.20
C ASP A 1080 20.33 17.20 22.81
N ALA A 1081 19.69 16.02 22.94
CA ALA A 1081 18.35 15.86 23.51
C ALA A 1081 18.28 16.22 25.00
N HIS A 1082 19.12 15.61 25.85
CA HIS A 1082 19.14 15.92 27.28
C HIS A 1082 19.55 17.36 27.59
N ALA A 1083 20.32 18.00 26.68
CA ALA A 1083 20.90 19.31 26.90
C ALA A 1083 20.14 20.47 26.21
N SER A 1084 19.20 20.18 25.30
CA SER A 1084 18.45 21.20 24.51
C SER A 1084 16.92 21.05 24.53
N LEU A 1085 16.39 20.01 25.17
CA LEU A 1085 14.95 19.80 25.37
C LEU A 1085 14.60 19.99 26.85
N GLU A 1086 13.37 20.40 27.14
CA GLU A 1086 12.87 20.53 28.51
C GLU A 1086 12.23 19.20 28.98
N PRO A 1087 12.49 18.74 30.22
CA PRO A 1087 13.38 19.33 31.22
C PRO A 1087 14.87 19.09 30.90
N ILE A 1088 15.67 20.16 31.00
CA ILE A 1088 17.12 20.11 30.71
C ILE A 1088 17.82 19.33 31.84
N ASP A 1089 18.48 18.22 31.48
CA ASP A 1089 19.23 17.38 32.41
C ASP A 1089 20.69 17.23 31.95
N MET A 1090 21.54 18.13 32.46
CA MET A 1090 22.97 18.10 32.16
C MET A 1090 23.70 16.92 32.80
N ASP A 1091 23.19 16.38 33.91
CA ASP A 1091 23.77 15.19 34.55
C ASP A 1091 23.50 13.94 33.71
N ALA A 1092 22.32 13.83 33.09
CA ALA A 1092 22.04 12.82 32.08
C ALA A 1092 22.92 13.00 30.84
N ALA A 1093 23.08 14.23 30.33
CA ALA A 1093 23.94 14.50 29.17
C ALA A 1093 25.42 14.11 29.44
N GLU A 1094 25.93 14.34 30.65
CA GLU A 1094 27.28 13.90 31.04
C GLU A 1094 27.37 12.37 31.25
N LYS A 1095 26.35 11.72 31.82
CA LYS A 1095 26.26 10.24 31.89
C LYS A 1095 26.25 9.59 30.50
N VAL A 1096 25.68 10.22 29.47
CA VAL A 1096 25.74 9.70 28.10
C VAL A 1096 27.20 9.61 27.61
N LEU A 1097 28.05 10.59 27.91
CA LEU A 1097 29.49 10.52 27.62
C LEU A 1097 30.22 9.40 28.40
N GLU A 1098 29.79 9.10 29.62
CA GLU A 1098 30.33 7.97 30.39
C GLU A 1098 29.90 6.63 29.77
N SER A 1099 28.64 6.51 29.36
CA SER A 1099 28.12 5.32 28.66
C SER A 1099 28.84 5.05 27.33
N MET A 1100 29.18 6.12 26.59
CA MET A 1100 29.96 6.06 25.36
C MET A 1100 31.37 5.51 25.60
N LYS A 1101 32.05 5.99 26.66
CA LYS A 1101 33.37 5.46 27.09
C LYS A 1101 33.27 3.99 27.52
N ALA A 1102 32.23 3.63 28.27
CA ALA A 1102 31.98 2.24 28.70
C ALA A 1102 31.71 1.29 27.52
N ALA A 1103 31.08 1.79 26.45
CA ALA A 1103 30.91 1.06 25.18
C ALA A 1103 32.20 0.98 24.32
N GLY A 1104 33.33 1.46 24.82
CA GLY A 1104 34.63 1.44 24.13
C GLY A 1104 34.80 2.51 23.05
N GLN A 1105 33.89 3.49 22.95
CA GLN A 1105 33.97 4.60 22.00
C GLN A 1105 34.57 5.83 22.69
N GLN A 1106 35.51 6.53 22.05
CA GLN A 1106 36.11 7.75 22.62
C GLN A 1106 35.33 9.00 22.19
N PRO A 1107 34.91 9.88 23.12
CA PRO A 1107 34.27 11.14 22.78
C PRO A 1107 35.12 12.00 21.85
N ASP A 1108 34.54 12.38 20.71
CA ASP A 1108 35.11 13.34 19.76
C ASP A 1108 34.62 14.78 20.06
N ALA A 1109 35.31 15.79 19.52
CA ALA A 1109 35.05 17.22 19.75
C ALA A 1109 33.58 17.63 19.54
N VAL A 1110 32.86 16.95 18.65
CA VAL A 1110 31.43 17.18 18.34
C VAL A 1110 30.52 16.96 19.56
N HIS A 1111 30.82 15.97 20.41
CA HIS A 1111 30.00 15.64 21.59
C HIS A 1111 30.20 16.70 22.68
N HIS A 1112 31.44 17.16 22.85
CA HIS A 1112 31.76 18.25 23.77
C HIS A 1112 31.24 19.60 23.28
N ALA A 1113 31.23 19.86 21.97
CA ALA A 1113 30.62 21.07 21.41
C ALA A 1113 29.13 21.18 21.76
N SER A 1114 28.42 20.03 21.77
CA SER A 1114 27.00 19.94 22.14
C SER A 1114 26.78 20.37 23.61
N LEU A 1115 27.66 19.94 24.53
CA LEU A 1115 27.64 20.39 25.93
C LEU A 1115 28.06 21.86 26.12
N VAL A 1116 29.03 22.36 25.34
CA VAL A 1116 29.44 23.78 25.35
C VAL A 1116 28.27 24.67 24.91
N HIS A 1117 27.57 24.28 23.84
CA HIS A 1117 26.39 24.98 23.36
C HIS A 1117 25.27 24.99 24.42
N ALA A 1118 24.97 23.86 25.05
CA ALA A 1118 23.93 23.79 26.08
C ALA A 1118 24.23 24.63 27.34
N LYS A 1119 25.44 24.47 27.93
CA LYS A 1119 25.84 25.26 29.11
C LYS A 1119 25.91 26.76 28.78
N GLY A 1120 26.40 27.10 27.59
CA GLY A 1120 26.60 28.49 27.18
C GLY A 1120 25.35 29.20 26.69
N CYS A 1121 24.61 28.62 25.75
CA CYS A 1121 23.47 29.26 25.08
C CYS A 1121 22.14 29.02 25.81
N VAL A 1122 21.94 27.83 26.38
CA VAL A 1122 20.65 27.44 26.98
C VAL A 1122 20.62 27.74 28.49
N GLN A 1123 21.72 27.49 29.21
CA GLN A 1123 21.83 27.80 30.64
C GLN A 1123 22.45 29.17 30.93
N HIS A 1124 22.95 29.89 29.93
CA HIS A 1124 23.67 31.17 30.07
C HIS A 1124 24.92 31.12 30.99
N ASP A 1125 25.49 29.93 31.23
CA ASP A 1125 26.71 29.72 32.01
C ASP A 1125 27.95 29.65 31.10
N LEU A 1126 28.38 30.83 30.64
CA LEU A 1126 29.61 30.98 29.85
C LEU A 1126 30.88 30.46 30.59
N PRO A 1127 31.09 30.68 31.91
CA PRO A 1127 32.20 30.08 32.65
C PRO A 1127 32.25 28.55 32.59
N ALA A 1128 31.13 27.85 32.79
CA ALA A 1128 31.10 26.39 32.70
C ALA A 1128 31.29 25.89 31.27
N ALA A 1129 30.69 26.55 30.29
CA ALA A 1129 30.92 26.27 28.86
C ALA A 1129 32.40 26.42 28.49
N ARG A 1130 33.05 27.50 28.95
CA ARG A 1130 34.47 27.75 28.69
C ARG A 1130 35.38 26.73 29.37
N LYS A 1131 35.05 26.32 30.61
CA LYS A 1131 35.78 25.23 31.31
C LYS A 1131 35.74 23.91 30.55
N VAL A 1132 34.59 23.55 29.96
CA VAL A 1132 34.48 22.35 29.10
C VAL A 1132 35.33 22.52 27.84
N PHE A 1133 35.23 23.66 27.15
CA PHE A 1133 36.03 23.97 25.97
C PHE A 1133 37.54 23.87 26.24
N ASP A 1134 38.04 24.57 27.27
CA ASP A 1134 39.47 24.59 27.62
C ASP A 1134 39.99 23.20 28.01
N SER A 1135 39.15 22.33 28.59
CA SER A 1135 39.52 20.94 28.90
C SER A 1135 39.77 20.09 27.65
N VAL A 1136 38.92 20.21 26.62
CA VAL A 1136 39.06 19.50 25.33
C VAL A 1136 40.22 20.07 24.53
N VAL A 1137 40.40 21.39 24.58
CA VAL A 1137 41.47 22.15 23.91
C VAL A 1137 42.85 21.90 24.52
N SER A 1138 42.90 21.34 25.73
CA SER A 1138 44.11 20.90 26.45
C SER A 1138 44.41 19.40 26.30
N ASP A 1139 43.42 18.56 26.01
CA ASP A 1139 43.66 17.13 25.77
C ASP A 1139 44.33 16.92 24.40
N ARG A 1140 45.45 16.18 24.39
CA ARG A 1140 46.17 15.83 23.16
C ARG A 1140 45.53 14.67 22.38
N ARG A 1141 44.53 13.99 22.95
CA ARG A 1141 43.83 12.85 22.33
C ARG A 1141 42.71 13.27 21.38
N VAL A 1142 42.10 14.42 21.63
CA VAL A 1142 41.00 14.95 20.82
C VAL A 1142 41.54 16.06 19.91
N ARG A 1143 41.30 15.97 18.60
CA ARG A 1143 41.65 17.06 17.67
C ARG A 1143 40.57 18.15 17.77
N PRO A 1144 40.91 19.41 18.07
CA PRO A 1144 39.93 20.50 18.01
C PRO A 1144 39.34 20.63 16.60
N GLN A 1145 38.01 20.62 16.50
CA GLN A 1145 37.25 20.75 15.25
C GLN A 1145 36.52 22.11 15.20
N PRO A 1146 36.19 22.64 14.00
CA PRO A 1146 35.48 23.92 13.86
C PRO A 1146 34.18 23.99 14.68
N CYS A 1147 33.42 22.89 14.79
CA CYS A 1147 32.16 22.86 15.54
C CYS A 1147 32.32 23.20 17.03
N LEU A 1148 33.47 22.89 17.64
CA LEU A 1148 33.75 23.21 19.04
C LEU A 1148 33.98 24.71 19.26
N TYR A 1149 34.61 25.37 18.28
CA TYR A 1149 34.76 26.82 18.25
C TYR A 1149 33.43 27.50 17.96
N GLN A 1150 32.65 26.98 17.00
CA GLN A 1150 31.31 27.48 16.68
C GLN A 1150 30.41 27.52 17.93
N ALA A 1151 30.28 26.42 18.66
CA ALA A 1151 29.47 26.35 19.88
C ALA A 1151 29.92 27.34 20.96
N LEU A 1152 31.24 27.62 21.08
CA LEU A 1152 31.75 28.62 22.00
C LEU A 1152 31.46 30.06 21.51
N PHE A 1153 31.56 30.32 20.20
CA PHE A 1153 31.19 31.62 19.63
C PHE A 1153 29.69 31.90 19.79
N GLU A 1154 28.83 30.92 19.54
CA GLU A 1154 27.39 30.99 19.79
C GLU A 1154 27.11 31.31 21.27
N ALA A 1155 27.80 30.62 22.20
CA ALA A 1155 27.71 30.89 23.64
C ALA A 1155 28.19 32.30 24.04
N MET A 1156 29.24 32.83 23.41
CA MET A 1156 29.72 34.20 23.70
C MET A 1156 28.77 35.27 23.14
N VAL A 1157 28.18 35.03 21.96
CA VAL A 1157 27.17 35.92 21.36
C VAL A 1157 25.87 35.90 22.20
N ALA A 1158 25.36 34.72 22.57
CA ALA A 1158 24.15 34.59 23.39
C ALA A 1158 24.26 35.23 24.79
N ASN A 1159 25.48 35.44 25.29
CA ASN A 1159 25.74 36.08 26.59
C ASN A 1159 26.27 37.52 26.47
N ASN A 1160 26.15 38.16 25.29
CA ASN A 1160 26.59 39.54 25.02
C ASN A 1160 28.07 39.78 25.45
N ARG A 1161 28.95 38.92 24.94
CA ARG A 1161 30.42 38.96 25.12
C ARG A 1161 31.13 38.86 23.76
N VAL A 1162 30.70 39.62 22.76
CA VAL A 1162 31.26 39.49 21.39
C VAL A 1162 32.70 40.03 21.33
N ALA A 1163 33.05 41.01 22.16
CA ALA A 1163 34.43 41.51 22.31
C ALA A 1163 35.47 40.39 22.58
N ASP A 1164 35.14 39.40 23.41
CA ASP A 1164 36.04 38.30 23.79
C ASP A 1164 36.28 37.30 22.63
N THR A 1165 35.48 37.38 21.55
CA THR A 1165 35.58 36.49 20.39
C THR A 1165 36.91 36.67 19.64
N GLU A 1166 37.49 37.86 19.63
CA GLU A 1166 38.71 38.16 18.85
C GLU A 1166 39.93 37.34 19.30
N GLU A 1167 40.08 37.10 20.60
CA GLU A 1167 41.16 36.27 21.14
C GLU A 1167 40.97 34.80 20.76
N VAL A 1168 39.73 34.32 20.77
CA VAL A 1168 39.36 32.95 20.41
C VAL A 1168 39.55 32.71 18.91
N VAL A 1169 39.25 33.69 18.05
CA VAL A 1169 39.54 33.63 16.60
C VAL A 1169 41.06 33.55 16.35
N LYS A 1170 41.87 34.34 17.04
CA LYS A 1170 43.35 34.26 16.96
C LYS A 1170 43.86 32.88 17.39
N SER A 1171 43.31 32.32 18.48
CA SER A 1171 43.63 30.96 18.97
C SER A 1171 43.22 29.85 17.98
N MET A 1172 42.08 30.02 17.30
CA MET A 1172 41.59 29.10 16.26
C MET A 1172 42.55 29.03 15.06
N LEU A 1173 42.96 30.20 14.55
CA LEU A 1173 43.90 30.31 13.44
C LEU A 1173 45.29 29.74 13.78
N GLN A 1174 45.82 30.03 14.99
CA GLN A 1174 47.09 29.48 15.48
C GLN A 1174 47.10 27.94 15.56
N ARG A 1175 45.92 27.32 15.71
CA ARG A 1175 45.75 25.85 15.79
C ARG A 1175 45.43 25.21 14.44
N ASN A 1176 45.52 25.95 13.33
CA ASN A 1176 45.17 25.51 11.97
C ASN A 1176 43.74 24.95 11.86
N VAL A 1177 42.79 25.57 12.57
CA VAL A 1177 41.35 25.27 12.44
C VAL A 1177 40.76 26.28 11.45
N GLU A 1178 40.12 25.79 10.39
CA GLU A 1178 39.58 26.64 9.33
C GLU A 1178 38.39 27.48 9.80
N MET A 1179 38.35 28.74 9.38
CA MET A 1179 37.15 29.60 9.45
C MET A 1179 36.11 29.06 8.47
N THR A 1180 35.01 28.51 8.99
CA THR A 1180 33.89 28.02 8.19
C THR A 1180 32.84 29.11 7.98
N ALA A 1181 32.01 28.96 6.94
CA ALA A 1181 30.85 29.82 6.71
C ALA A 1181 29.98 29.97 7.97
N TYR A 1182 29.65 28.87 8.65
CA TYR A 1182 28.86 28.87 9.88
C TYR A 1182 29.49 29.71 11.01
N ILE A 1183 30.79 29.57 11.27
CA ILE A 1183 31.47 30.36 12.32
C ILE A 1183 31.44 31.86 11.97
N ALA A 1184 31.71 32.21 10.71
CA ALA A 1184 31.63 33.59 10.27
C ALA A 1184 30.20 34.14 10.37
N ASN A 1185 29.17 33.37 10.01
CA ASN A 1185 27.77 33.79 10.12
C ASN A 1185 27.40 34.13 11.58
N THR A 1186 27.79 33.29 12.54
CA THR A 1186 27.60 33.55 13.98
C THR A 1186 28.31 34.83 14.42
N LEU A 1187 29.54 35.05 13.98
CA LEU A 1187 30.31 36.24 14.36
C LEU A 1187 29.79 37.51 13.68
N ILE A 1188 29.41 37.44 12.39
CA ILE A 1188 28.77 38.54 11.65
C ILE A 1188 27.48 38.97 12.38
N HIS A 1189 26.64 38.02 12.78
CA HIS A 1189 25.44 38.29 13.57
C HIS A 1189 25.77 38.93 14.93
N GLY A 1190 26.79 38.41 15.63
CA GLY A 1190 27.24 38.96 16.92
C GLY A 1190 27.66 40.42 16.81
N TRP A 1191 28.58 40.74 15.88
CA TRP A 1191 29.05 42.11 15.68
C TRP A 1191 27.97 43.04 15.12
N ALA A 1192 27.04 42.54 14.29
CA ALA A 1192 25.88 43.30 13.86
C ALA A 1192 24.95 43.66 15.03
N THR A 1193 24.76 42.75 15.99
CA THR A 1193 23.96 42.98 17.20
C THR A 1193 24.60 44.03 18.12
N GLU A 1194 25.95 44.07 18.20
CA GLU A 1194 26.68 45.14 18.89
C GLU A 1194 26.80 46.45 18.06
N GLY A 1195 26.34 46.47 16.81
CA GLY A 1195 26.37 47.63 15.92
C GLY A 1195 27.69 47.87 15.16
N ASP A 1196 28.70 47.00 15.29
CA ASP A 1196 30.00 47.14 14.61
C ASP A 1196 30.03 46.39 13.28
N VAL A 1197 29.41 47.01 12.27
CA VAL A 1197 29.39 46.53 10.88
C VAL A 1197 30.80 46.41 10.29
N SER A 1198 31.76 47.22 10.76
CA SER A 1198 33.12 47.23 10.22
C SER A 1198 33.84 45.91 10.51
N LYS A 1199 33.67 45.37 11.73
CA LYS A 1199 34.18 44.05 12.12
C LYS A 1199 33.40 42.91 11.48
N ALA A 1200 32.07 43.03 11.38
CA ALA A 1200 31.25 42.06 10.63
C ALA A 1200 31.76 41.91 9.19
N LYS A 1201 32.03 43.03 8.51
CA LYS A 1201 32.61 43.05 7.16
C LYS A 1201 34.01 42.44 7.11
N ALA A 1202 34.89 42.75 8.06
CA ALA A 1202 36.23 42.16 8.11
C ALA A 1202 36.20 40.62 8.25
N ILE A 1203 35.21 40.08 8.96
CA ILE A 1203 35.01 38.63 9.09
C ILE A 1203 34.43 38.03 7.79
N TYR A 1204 33.47 38.71 7.16
CA TYR A 1204 32.96 38.34 5.84
C TYR A 1204 34.05 38.33 4.75
N ASP A 1205 34.96 39.30 4.78
CA ASP A 1205 36.11 39.39 3.86
C ASP A 1205 37.23 38.40 4.19
N SER A 1206 37.28 37.86 5.42
CA SER A 1206 38.18 36.75 5.77
C SER A 1206 37.80 35.42 5.10
N ILE A 1207 36.54 35.26 4.66
CA ILE A 1207 36.11 34.14 3.82
C ILE A 1207 36.29 34.51 2.35
N GLY A 1208 37.29 33.91 1.71
CA GLY A 1208 37.52 34.05 0.28
C GLY A 1208 36.32 33.64 -0.57
N LEU A 1209 36.12 34.34 -1.70
CA LEU A 1209 34.92 34.30 -2.56
C LEU A 1209 34.40 32.90 -2.87
N GLU A 1210 35.27 31.92 -3.11
CA GLU A 1210 34.88 30.53 -3.42
C GLU A 1210 34.19 29.81 -2.26
N LYS A 1211 34.60 30.08 -1.03
CA LYS A 1211 34.10 29.43 0.21
C LYS A 1211 32.85 30.12 0.79
N ARG A 1212 32.40 31.26 0.24
CA ARG A 1212 31.16 31.94 0.66
C ARG A 1212 29.93 31.08 0.29
N GLU A 1213 29.04 30.90 1.26
CA GLU A 1213 27.75 30.22 1.09
C GLU A 1213 26.61 31.26 1.02
N PRO A 1214 25.43 30.94 0.43
CA PRO A 1214 24.28 31.85 0.42
C PRO A 1214 23.89 32.36 1.81
N SER A 1215 24.05 31.53 2.85
CA SER A 1215 23.84 31.89 4.26
C SER A 1215 24.78 33.00 4.74
N THR A 1216 26.00 33.09 4.20
CA THR A 1216 26.98 34.13 4.51
C THR A 1216 26.68 35.44 3.78
N TYR A 1217 26.20 35.37 2.53
CA TYR A 1217 25.65 36.52 1.83
C TYR A 1217 24.41 37.07 2.57
N GLU A 1218 23.50 36.18 3.01
CA GLU A 1218 22.32 36.55 3.80
C GLU A 1218 22.68 37.21 5.14
N ALA A 1219 23.57 36.60 5.93
CA ALA A 1219 24.01 37.13 7.21
C ALA A 1219 24.63 38.53 7.08
N MET A 1220 25.47 38.75 6.06
CA MET A 1220 26.08 40.06 5.82
C MET A 1220 25.08 41.09 5.27
N THR A 1221 24.13 40.66 4.43
CA THR A 1221 23.04 41.52 3.94
C THR A 1221 22.17 41.99 5.11
N ARG A 1222 21.79 41.08 6.01
CA ARG A 1222 21.06 41.42 7.25
C ARG A 1222 21.88 42.37 8.14
N ALA A 1223 23.18 42.14 8.31
CA ALA A 1223 24.07 43.02 9.09
C ALA A 1223 24.14 44.46 8.56
N PHE A 1224 24.16 44.65 7.23
CA PHE A 1224 24.07 45.96 6.62
C PHE A 1224 22.68 46.60 6.79
N LEU A 1225 21.61 45.82 6.67
CA LEU A 1225 20.23 46.31 6.88
C LEU A 1225 19.98 46.72 8.34
N THR A 1226 20.53 46.01 9.34
CA THR A 1226 20.45 46.41 10.76
C THR A 1226 21.17 47.72 11.07
N ALA A 1227 22.06 48.17 10.18
CA ALA A 1227 22.77 49.45 10.26
C ALA A 1227 22.30 50.47 9.20
N ASP A 1228 21.18 50.20 8.53
CA ASP A 1228 20.54 51.02 7.49
C ASP A 1228 21.41 51.33 6.24
N ASP A 1229 22.50 50.57 6.01
CA ASP A 1229 23.33 50.68 4.81
C ASP A 1229 22.79 49.81 3.66
N ARG A 1230 21.69 50.26 3.08
CA ARG A 1230 21.05 49.59 1.93
C ARG A 1230 21.93 49.53 0.68
N ALA A 1231 22.86 50.46 0.52
CA ALA A 1231 23.76 50.50 -0.64
C ALA A 1231 24.77 49.35 -0.59
N SER A 1232 25.43 49.15 0.56
CA SER A 1232 26.30 47.99 0.76
C SER A 1232 25.53 46.67 0.72
N ALA A 1233 24.31 46.63 1.29
CA ALA A 1233 23.44 45.44 1.20
C ALA A 1233 23.17 45.03 -0.27
N SER A 1234 22.78 45.99 -1.12
CA SER A 1234 22.54 45.74 -2.55
C SER A 1234 23.79 45.24 -3.29
N ASN A 1235 24.98 45.75 -2.95
CA ASN A 1235 26.24 45.29 -3.54
C ASN A 1235 26.56 43.83 -3.19
N ILE A 1236 26.29 43.39 -1.95
CA ILE A 1236 26.46 41.99 -1.53
C ILE A 1236 25.49 41.06 -2.29
N VAL A 1237 24.25 41.51 -2.53
CA VAL A 1237 23.27 40.77 -3.33
C VAL A 1237 23.69 40.67 -4.81
N GLN A 1238 24.26 41.74 -5.39
CA GLN A 1238 24.83 41.69 -6.75
C GLN A 1238 26.04 40.75 -6.84
N GLU A 1239 26.93 40.75 -5.84
CA GLU A 1239 28.05 39.80 -5.75
C GLU A 1239 27.53 38.35 -5.73
N MET A 1240 26.51 38.06 -4.92
CA MET A 1240 25.84 36.76 -4.88
C MET A 1240 25.23 36.37 -6.23
N MET A 1241 24.56 37.29 -6.93
CA MET A 1241 23.95 37.01 -8.23
C MET A 1241 24.97 36.63 -9.31
N SER A 1242 26.17 37.23 -9.28
CA SER A 1242 27.26 36.87 -10.20
C SER A 1242 27.70 35.40 -10.11
N ARG A 1243 27.39 34.72 -9.00
CA ARG A 1243 27.74 33.31 -8.75
C ARG A 1243 26.75 32.28 -9.30
N GLY A 1244 25.59 32.70 -9.81
CA GLY A 1244 24.61 31.77 -10.40
C GLY A 1244 24.02 30.76 -9.42
N TYR A 1245 23.65 31.18 -8.21
CA TYR A 1245 22.89 30.35 -7.28
C TYR A 1245 21.44 30.14 -7.79
N PRO A 1246 20.76 29.03 -7.40
CA PRO A 1246 19.37 28.79 -7.79
C PRO A 1246 18.43 29.94 -7.41
N SER A 1247 17.50 30.26 -8.31
CA SER A 1247 16.57 31.39 -8.16
C SER A 1247 15.82 31.40 -6.83
N ALA A 1248 15.35 30.25 -6.35
CA ALA A 1248 14.62 30.10 -5.09
C ALA A 1248 15.45 30.38 -3.80
N VAL A 1249 16.79 30.40 -3.91
CA VAL A 1249 17.70 30.80 -2.82
C VAL A 1249 18.08 32.27 -2.98
N ALA A 1250 18.36 32.70 -4.21
CA ALA A 1250 18.70 34.08 -4.51
C ALA A 1250 17.53 35.04 -4.23
N SER A 1251 16.29 34.68 -4.60
CA SER A 1251 15.09 35.51 -4.41
C SER A 1251 14.92 35.92 -2.96
N LYS A 1252 14.98 34.98 -2.02
CA LYS A 1252 14.82 35.25 -0.58
C LYS A 1252 15.79 36.32 -0.05
N ILE A 1253 17.00 36.40 -0.61
CA ILE A 1253 18.03 37.36 -0.18
C ILE A 1253 17.88 38.69 -0.94
N ILE A 1254 17.38 38.67 -2.18
CA ILE A 1254 16.97 39.86 -2.93
C ILE A 1254 15.78 40.54 -2.25
N ASP A 1255 14.77 39.77 -1.83
CA ASP A 1255 13.56 40.23 -1.16
C ASP A 1255 13.85 40.98 0.15
N LEU A 1256 14.95 40.64 0.86
CA LEU A 1256 15.41 41.36 2.06
C LEU A 1256 15.84 42.82 1.75
N VAL A 1257 16.29 43.11 0.54
CA VAL A 1257 16.70 44.46 0.09
C VAL A 1257 15.56 45.14 -0.68
N GLY A 1258 14.75 44.37 -1.40
CA GLY A 1258 13.68 44.81 -2.30
C GLY A 1258 12.30 44.94 -1.66
N GLY A 1259 12.17 45.69 -0.57
CA GLY A 1259 10.86 46.01 0.01
C GLY A 1259 10.02 46.92 -0.89
N SER A 1260 9.02 46.35 -1.57
CA SER A 1260 7.91 47.03 -2.28
C SER A 1260 8.27 48.14 -3.28
N SER A 1261 8.35 47.80 -4.57
CA SER A 1261 8.17 48.78 -5.66
C SER A 1261 7.48 48.15 -6.88
N SER A 1262 6.37 48.75 -7.28
CA SER A 1262 5.53 48.41 -8.43
C SER A 1262 6.25 48.52 -9.78
N ALA A 1263 6.08 47.51 -10.64
CA ALA A 1263 5.92 47.64 -12.09
C ALA A 1263 5.26 46.35 -12.64
#